data_AF-A0A925FX20-F1
#
_entry.id   AF-A0A925FX20-F1
#
_cell.length_a   1.000
_cell.length_b   1.000
_cell.length_c   1.000
_cell.angle_alpha   90.00
_cell.angle_beta   90.00
_cell.angle_gamma   90.00
#
_symmetry.space_group_name_H-M   'P 1'
#
loop_
_entity.id
_entity.type
_entity.pdbx_description
1 polymer ?
#
loop_
_entity_poly.entity_id
_entity_poly.type
_entity_poly.pdbx_seq_one_letter_code
_entity_poly.pdbx_strand_id
1 'polypeptide(L)'
;MNSFILKFYPARLIPHPMVAVCAVGLLLLFFLPSSLYTRGGAAAFGTDEMDAGLRRAASLALGEREGTIIVLDAQTGRVRAVVNPRMAAQKAYAPGSTIKPFAALAALKAGLINKDSRLLCREHYRRGDFEISCSHPKEQPPFNPEQALAYSCNYYFGELGERLSAETFKRTLLSFGFGSPTGFAPNEVTGELPSGGRVDSNALGEGDGLLVTPMQLATAYAALVNGGHLFAAQEVTATGFAPRERARVDIAAPHREILLEGMRGAVEYGTASEAGLAGLPLKIFGKTGTSTASDDGGRTQGWFVGIAADESAAKATSSAAQMKLVVLVFLKRSHGDECAEASRVVFEEFARMGSRGDKEARVRGDIEQVAAHARLTNAQTRVRVHLVRENVTKTMAFEDYVLGVVAAEGSIEDELESLKALSVASRTYALKNLHRHARDNYDFCTTTHCQRYIPVNREEVREQISRAVAETQGEILRDAGGEVVESYFSASCGGMTADVQKLWGAAPKSYLRGMRDEYCKEMPHSHWTDTIPAEKLAQALHGDQRSDVGARVDEVRILKKDQTGRAELMEVAGERRRTLRGWDFKIIVGRALGWNLLKSSRFEVTREGENFVFRGSGFGHGLGLCQEGAHVMAAGGTGYRQILAKYFPGTMLRKEIGNSRA
;
A
#
# COMPACT_ATOMS: atom_id res chain seq x y z
N MET A 1 -22.10 47.76 52.16
CA MET A 1 -20.81 47.70 52.87
C MET A 1 -19.87 46.93 51.95
N ASN A 2 -18.88 47.47 51.25
CA ASN A 2 -18.08 48.70 51.33
C ASN A 2 -17.75 49.12 49.87
N SER A 3 -18.13 50.34 49.41
CA SER A 3 -17.34 51.60 49.35
C SER A 3 -16.41 51.66 48.12
N PHE A 4 -16.30 52.69 47.26
CA PHE A 4 -16.66 54.13 47.15
C PHE A 4 -16.75 54.46 45.63
N ILE A 5 -17.80 55.09 45.06
CA ILE A 5 -18.09 56.54 44.85
C ILE A 5 -17.08 57.33 43.98
N LEU A 6 -17.57 57.89 42.85
CA LEU A 6 -17.48 59.30 42.35
C LEU A 6 -18.07 59.39 40.92
N LYS A 7 -19.37 59.65 40.70
CA LYS A 7 -20.07 60.95 40.47
C LYS A 7 -19.29 61.99 39.64
N PHE A 8 -19.84 62.41 38.49
CA PHE A 8 -20.43 63.76 38.24
C PHE A 8 -21.19 63.81 36.88
N TYR A 9 -22.36 64.47 36.90
CA TYR A 9 -23.35 64.78 35.83
C TYR A 9 -23.09 66.21 35.26
N PRO A 10 -24.01 66.92 34.52
CA PRO A 10 -24.88 66.64 33.35
C PRO A 10 -24.87 67.79 32.27
N ALA A 11 -25.62 67.67 31.16
CA ALA A 11 -26.49 68.70 30.51
C ALA A 11 -26.73 68.34 29.01
N ARG A 12 -27.92 67.96 28.50
CA ARG A 12 -29.23 68.64 28.24
C ARG A 12 -29.28 69.61 27.05
N LEU A 13 -30.40 69.47 26.28
CA LEU A 13 -31.02 70.30 25.20
C LEU A 13 -30.68 69.83 23.75
N ILE A 14 -31.55 69.18 22.92
CA ILE A 14 -32.91 69.48 22.36
C ILE A 14 -32.88 70.77 21.46
N PRO A 15 -33.57 70.94 20.28
CA PRO A 15 -34.59 70.14 19.53
C PRO A 15 -34.54 70.09 17.96
N HIS A 16 -35.29 69.13 17.35
CA HIS A 16 -36.22 69.21 16.16
C HIS A 16 -35.75 69.68 14.73
N PRO A 17 -36.59 69.60 13.65
CA PRO A 17 -36.91 68.39 12.84
C PRO A 17 -37.02 68.68 11.30
N MET A 18 -37.59 67.71 10.54
CA MET A 18 -38.18 67.82 9.18
C MET A 18 -37.16 67.95 8.02
N VAL A 19 -37.34 67.37 6.82
CA VAL A 19 -38.50 67.31 5.89
C VAL A 19 -38.25 66.10 4.94
N ALA A 20 -39.13 65.09 4.90
CA ALA A 20 -40.03 64.69 3.80
C ALA A 20 -39.55 64.99 2.36
N VAL A 21 -39.59 64.08 1.38
CA VAL A 21 -40.76 63.82 0.51
C VAL A 21 -40.33 62.80 -0.59
N CYS A 22 -41.19 61.80 -0.82
CA CYS A 22 -41.60 61.08 -2.06
C CYS A 22 -40.65 60.90 -3.27
N ALA A 23 -40.81 59.96 -4.21
CA ALA A 23 -41.56 58.72 -4.40
C ALA A 23 -41.26 58.24 -5.85
N VAL A 24 -41.25 56.91 -6.07
CA VAL A 24 -41.70 56.18 -7.28
C VAL A 24 -40.99 56.40 -8.64
N GLY A 25 -40.60 55.31 -9.32
CA GLY A 25 -40.49 55.29 -10.79
C GLY A 25 -39.59 54.20 -11.39
N LEU A 26 -40.17 53.33 -12.23
CA LEU A 26 -39.64 52.10 -12.83
C LEU A 26 -39.00 52.33 -14.23
N LEU A 27 -38.02 51.47 -14.59
CA LEU A 27 -37.64 50.95 -15.94
C LEU A 27 -36.81 51.78 -16.98
N LEU A 28 -35.59 51.25 -17.24
CA LEU A 28 -34.88 50.94 -18.51
C LEU A 28 -34.58 52.01 -19.60
N LEU A 29 -33.28 52.24 -19.90
CA LEU A 29 -32.57 51.93 -21.17
C LEU A 29 -31.10 52.47 -21.21
N PHE A 30 -30.22 51.70 -21.89
CA PHE A 30 -28.75 51.76 -22.13
C PHE A 30 -28.15 53.14 -22.58
N PHE A 31 -26.87 53.54 -22.39
CA PHE A 31 -25.54 52.95 -22.77
C PHE A 31 -24.33 53.71 -22.11
N LEU A 32 -23.36 52.96 -21.50
CA LEU A 32 -21.87 53.10 -21.30
C LEU A 32 -21.18 54.38 -20.67
N PRO A 33 -19.92 54.29 -20.13
CA PRO A 33 -19.10 53.17 -19.60
C PRO A 33 -18.42 53.42 -18.21
N SER A 34 -17.71 52.38 -17.74
CA SER A 34 -16.59 52.38 -16.75
C SER A 34 -16.90 52.25 -15.24
N SER A 35 -16.75 50.98 -14.79
CA SER A 35 -15.90 50.58 -13.65
C SER A 35 -16.26 51.08 -12.24
N LEU A 36 -16.77 50.17 -11.39
CA LEU A 36 -16.05 49.63 -10.22
C LEU A 36 -16.99 48.72 -9.38
N TYR A 37 -16.62 47.43 -9.34
CA TYR A 37 -16.73 46.52 -8.19
C TYR A 37 -18.04 46.45 -7.38
N THR A 38 -18.78 45.32 -7.51
CA THR A 38 -19.06 44.44 -6.35
C THR A 38 -19.51 43.03 -6.77
N ARG A 39 -18.73 42.04 -6.31
CA ARG A 39 -19.06 40.63 -5.99
C ARG A 39 -19.83 39.80 -7.03
N GLY A 40 -19.08 39.29 -8.00
CA GLY A 40 -19.40 38.05 -8.71
C GLY A 40 -18.96 36.79 -7.94
N GLY A 41 -19.84 35.79 -7.95
CA GLY A 41 -19.57 34.35 -8.00
C GLY A 41 -18.51 33.75 -7.08
N ALA A 42 -18.94 33.06 -6.03
CA ALA A 42 -18.20 31.91 -5.51
C ALA A 42 -18.20 30.83 -6.60
N ALA A 43 -17.12 30.77 -7.38
CA ALA A 43 -17.00 29.89 -8.53
C ALA A 43 -16.76 28.42 -8.11
N ALA A 44 -17.21 27.51 -8.97
CA ALA A 44 -17.27 26.05 -8.89
C ALA A 44 -15.90 25.30 -8.79
N PHE A 45 -14.87 25.93 -8.23
CA PHE A 45 -13.49 25.44 -8.35
C PHE A 45 -13.08 24.31 -7.37
N GLY A 46 -13.88 23.99 -6.34
CA GLY A 46 -13.50 22.98 -5.33
C GLY A 46 -13.96 21.54 -5.62
N THR A 47 -15.13 21.37 -6.26
CA THR A 47 -15.74 20.05 -6.48
C THR A 47 -15.21 19.35 -7.73
N ASP A 48 -14.90 20.10 -8.78
CA ASP A 48 -14.45 19.51 -10.04
C ASP A 48 -12.97 19.10 -9.98
N GLU A 49 -12.15 19.77 -9.14
CA GLU A 49 -10.78 19.33 -8.83
C GLU A 49 -10.77 18.03 -8.01
N MET A 50 -11.70 17.91 -7.04
CA MET A 50 -11.92 16.69 -6.27
C MET A 50 -12.26 15.51 -7.19
N ASP A 51 -13.22 15.71 -8.10
CA ASP A 51 -13.65 14.67 -9.04
C ASP A 51 -12.50 14.24 -9.97
N ALA A 52 -11.72 15.22 -10.45
CA ALA A 52 -10.53 14.93 -11.27
C ALA A 52 -9.48 14.14 -10.48
N GLY A 53 -9.27 14.41 -9.19
CA GLY A 53 -8.36 13.65 -8.34
C GLY A 53 -8.83 12.24 -8.05
N LEU A 54 -10.09 12.08 -7.66
CA LEU A 54 -10.72 10.78 -7.46
C LEU A 54 -10.67 9.93 -8.73
N ARG A 55 -10.89 10.53 -9.92
CA ARG A 55 -10.76 9.84 -11.20
C ARG A 55 -9.32 9.40 -11.47
N ARG A 56 -8.32 10.24 -11.20
CA ARG A 56 -6.90 9.85 -11.34
C ARG A 56 -6.53 8.72 -10.37
N ALA A 57 -6.95 8.82 -9.11
CA ALA A 57 -6.71 7.80 -8.10
C ALA A 57 -7.36 6.46 -8.49
N ALA A 58 -8.59 6.50 -8.98
CA ALA A 58 -9.29 5.33 -9.50
C ALA A 58 -8.60 4.72 -10.74
N SER A 59 -8.11 5.55 -11.68
CA SER A 59 -7.38 5.03 -12.84
C SER A 59 -6.05 4.38 -12.44
N LEU A 60 -5.32 4.98 -11.50
CA LEU A 60 -4.07 4.42 -10.97
C LEU A 60 -4.32 3.11 -10.22
N ALA A 61 -5.35 3.09 -9.38
CA ALA A 61 -5.76 1.90 -8.63
C ALA A 61 -6.16 0.77 -9.58
N LEU A 62 -6.90 1.05 -10.66
CA LEU A 62 -7.27 0.02 -11.63
C LEU A 62 -6.03 -0.50 -12.38
N GLY A 63 -5.17 0.40 -12.85
CA GLY A 63 -4.01 0.07 -13.67
C GLY A 63 -4.40 -0.63 -14.96
N GLU A 64 -3.63 -1.65 -15.35
CA GLU A 64 -3.89 -2.49 -16.54
C GLU A 64 -4.85 -3.67 -16.25
N ARG A 65 -5.44 -3.73 -15.05
CA ARG A 65 -6.33 -4.85 -14.67
C ARG A 65 -7.68 -4.72 -15.35
N GLU A 66 -8.23 -5.85 -15.80
CA GLU A 66 -9.56 -5.91 -16.41
C GLU A 66 -10.64 -5.73 -15.33
N GLY A 67 -11.17 -4.52 -15.19
CA GLY A 67 -12.11 -4.19 -14.11
C GLY A 67 -12.74 -2.81 -14.25
N THR A 68 -13.47 -2.39 -13.21
CA THR A 68 -14.02 -1.03 -13.08
C THR A 68 -13.89 -0.53 -11.64
N ILE A 69 -13.69 0.78 -11.51
CA ILE A 69 -13.77 1.48 -10.22
C ILE A 69 -14.80 2.60 -10.35
N ILE A 70 -15.72 2.65 -9.39
CA ILE A 70 -16.80 3.62 -9.31
C ILE A 70 -16.67 4.37 -7.99
N VAL A 71 -16.79 5.69 -8.05
CA VAL A 71 -16.79 6.57 -6.88
C VAL A 71 -18.08 7.39 -6.90
N LEU A 72 -18.94 7.17 -5.91
CA LEU A 72 -20.23 7.85 -5.76
C LEU A 72 -20.24 8.71 -4.51
N ASP A 73 -20.94 9.84 -4.61
CA ASP A 73 -21.38 10.58 -3.44
C ASP A 73 -22.56 9.86 -2.79
N ALA A 74 -22.39 9.44 -1.53
CA ALA A 74 -23.34 8.58 -0.84
C ALA A 74 -24.70 9.28 -0.58
N GLN A 75 -24.73 10.61 -0.51
CA GLN A 75 -25.93 11.38 -0.15
C GLN A 75 -26.74 11.85 -1.36
N THR A 76 -26.16 11.76 -2.57
CA THR A 76 -26.75 12.41 -3.74
C THR A 76 -26.81 11.53 -4.99
N GLY A 77 -26.08 10.41 -5.02
CA GLY A 77 -25.96 9.57 -6.22
C GLY A 77 -25.11 10.19 -7.33
N ARG A 78 -24.43 11.32 -7.08
CA ARG A 78 -23.50 11.89 -8.05
C ARG A 78 -22.32 10.94 -8.27
N VAL A 79 -22.04 10.62 -9.52
CA VAL A 79 -20.83 9.88 -9.92
C VAL A 79 -19.68 10.87 -9.92
N ARG A 80 -18.79 10.73 -8.93
CA ARG A 80 -17.60 11.57 -8.74
C ARG A 80 -16.45 11.10 -9.62
N ALA A 81 -16.35 9.79 -9.82
CA ALA A 81 -15.46 9.18 -10.79
C ALA A 81 -15.96 7.81 -11.23
N VAL A 82 -15.65 7.44 -12.47
CA VAL A 82 -15.85 6.09 -13.00
C VAL A 82 -14.72 5.77 -13.97
N VAL A 83 -14.13 4.59 -13.84
CA VAL A 83 -13.13 4.05 -14.75
C VAL A 83 -13.69 2.78 -15.37
N ASN A 84 -13.60 2.67 -16.69
CA ASN A 84 -14.26 1.62 -17.48
C ASN A 84 -15.80 1.61 -17.33
N PRO A 85 -16.50 2.68 -17.75
CA PRO A 85 -17.94 2.85 -17.55
C PRO A 85 -18.82 1.80 -18.27
N ARG A 86 -18.29 1.16 -19.33
CA ARG A 86 -19.00 0.04 -19.98
C ARG A 86 -19.11 -1.15 -19.04
N MET A 87 -18.02 -1.52 -18.37
CA MET A 87 -18.04 -2.60 -17.37
C MET A 87 -18.86 -2.22 -16.14
N ALA A 88 -18.89 -0.94 -15.77
CA ALA A 88 -19.69 -0.44 -14.67
C ALA A 88 -21.21 -0.67 -14.85
N ALA A 89 -21.73 -0.57 -16.08
CA ALA A 89 -23.17 -0.43 -16.28
C ALA A 89 -23.78 -1.23 -17.44
N GLN A 90 -22.97 -1.74 -18.38
CA GLN A 90 -23.42 -2.49 -19.57
C GLN A 90 -23.11 -3.99 -19.48
N LYS A 91 -22.56 -4.46 -18.36
CA LYS A 91 -22.33 -5.87 -18.06
C LYS A 91 -22.78 -6.19 -16.65
N ALA A 92 -23.29 -7.39 -16.45
CA ALA A 92 -23.74 -7.90 -15.17
C ALA A 92 -22.94 -9.16 -14.80
N TYR A 93 -22.75 -9.34 -13.50
CA TYR A 93 -21.81 -10.31 -12.94
C TYR A 93 -22.36 -10.86 -11.62
N ALA A 94 -21.93 -12.06 -11.24
CA ALA A 94 -22.24 -12.60 -9.93
C ALA A 94 -21.59 -11.71 -8.84
N PRO A 95 -22.34 -11.14 -7.88
CA PRO A 95 -21.82 -10.16 -6.93
C PRO A 95 -20.89 -10.76 -5.86
N GLY A 96 -20.87 -12.09 -5.74
CA GLY A 96 -20.22 -12.77 -4.63
C GLY A 96 -20.75 -12.29 -3.29
N SER A 97 -19.90 -12.40 -2.28
CA SER A 97 -20.24 -12.05 -0.90
C SER A 97 -20.64 -10.57 -0.66
N THR A 98 -20.53 -9.68 -1.65
CA THR A 98 -21.06 -8.31 -1.52
C THR A 98 -22.59 -8.26 -1.45
N ILE A 99 -23.30 -9.35 -1.78
CA ILE A 99 -24.76 -9.40 -1.63
C ILE A 99 -25.22 -9.69 -0.18
N LYS A 100 -24.34 -10.25 0.66
CA LYS A 100 -24.66 -10.73 2.01
C LYS A 100 -25.30 -9.68 2.93
N PRO A 101 -24.91 -8.39 2.91
CA PRO A 101 -25.64 -7.37 3.67
C PRO A 101 -27.13 -7.27 3.31
N PHE A 102 -27.49 -7.46 2.04
CA PHE A 102 -28.89 -7.44 1.61
C PHE A 102 -29.63 -8.72 2.00
N ALA A 103 -28.96 -9.88 1.98
CA ALA A 103 -29.52 -11.13 2.51
C ALA A 103 -29.75 -11.05 4.04
N ALA A 104 -28.79 -10.51 4.79
CA ALA A 104 -28.94 -10.22 6.22
C ALA A 104 -30.11 -9.26 6.47
N LEU A 105 -30.23 -8.18 5.69
CA LEU A 105 -31.33 -7.24 5.82
C LEU A 105 -32.70 -7.89 5.54
N ALA A 106 -32.79 -8.72 4.50
CA ALA A 106 -34.02 -9.47 4.20
C ALA A 106 -34.42 -10.37 5.38
N ALA A 107 -33.45 -11.04 6.01
CA ALA A 107 -33.69 -11.90 7.15
C ALA A 107 -34.04 -11.14 8.43
N LEU A 108 -33.40 -10.00 8.68
CA LEU A 108 -33.75 -9.09 9.78
C LEU A 108 -35.18 -8.58 9.63
N LYS A 109 -35.57 -8.14 8.43
CA LYS A 109 -36.95 -7.71 8.11
C LYS A 109 -37.98 -8.83 8.29
N ALA A 110 -37.60 -10.07 7.98
CA ALA A 110 -38.45 -11.25 8.16
C ALA A 110 -38.48 -11.78 9.60
N GLY A 111 -37.71 -11.19 10.53
CA GLY A 111 -37.60 -11.66 11.91
C GLY A 111 -36.87 -13.00 12.07
N LEU A 112 -36.10 -13.44 11.07
CA LEU A 112 -35.38 -14.71 11.09
C LEU A 112 -34.09 -14.64 11.92
N ILE A 113 -33.50 -13.45 12.02
CA ILE A 113 -32.33 -13.15 12.84
C ILE A 113 -32.52 -11.79 13.54
N ASN A 114 -31.74 -11.57 14.59
CA ASN A 114 -31.57 -10.31 15.31
C ASN A 114 -30.10 -10.19 15.75
N LYS A 115 -29.70 -9.09 16.42
CA LYS A 115 -28.33 -8.87 16.89
C LYS A 115 -27.78 -9.99 17.81
N ASP A 116 -28.67 -10.67 18.52
CA ASP A 116 -28.35 -11.69 19.52
C ASP A 116 -28.40 -13.11 18.92
N SER A 117 -28.80 -13.25 17.66
CA SER A 117 -28.75 -14.52 16.94
C SER A 117 -27.31 -15.01 16.85
N ARG A 118 -27.12 -16.32 17.00
CA ARG A 118 -25.81 -16.97 17.03
C ARG A 118 -25.88 -18.26 16.22
N LEU A 119 -24.91 -18.47 15.32
CA LEU A 119 -24.81 -19.71 14.55
C LEU A 119 -23.37 -20.20 14.52
N LEU A 120 -23.18 -21.46 14.90
CA LEU A 120 -21.86 -22.11 14.83
C LEU A 120 -21.52 -22.49 13.39
N CYS A 121 -20.42 -21.96 12.88
CA CYS A 121 -19.91 -22.30 11.55
C CYS A 121 -19.36 -23.73 11.52
N ARG A 122 -19.66 -24.48 10.45
CA ARG A 122 -19.13 -25.85 10.20
C ARG A 122 -18.03 -25.89 9.14
N GLU A 123 -17.29 -24.80 8.99
CA GLU A 123 -16.17 -24.60 8.05
C GLU A 123 -16.54 -24.58 6.55
N HIS A 124 -17.58 -25.29 6.11
CA HIS A 124 -18.05 -25.28 4.73
C HIS A 124 -19.58 -25.39 4.70
N TYR A 125 -20.19 -24.71 3.73
CA TYR A 125 -21.60 -24.90 3.40
C TYR A 125 -21.71 -25.92 2.28
N ARG A 126 -22.48 -26.98 2.48
CA ARG A 126 -22.77 -27.98 1.44
C ARG A 126 -24.27 -28.18 1.34
N ARG A 127 -24.77 -28.18 0.11
CA ARG A 127 -26.15 -28.52 -0.17
C ARG A 127 -26.34 -29.05 -1.58
N GLY A 128 -26.77 -30.31 -1.69
CA GLY A 128 -26.77 -31.01 -2.98
C GLY A 128 -25.35 -31.06 -3.54
N ASP A 129 -25.20 -30.70 -4.82
CA ASP A 129 -23.90 -30.66 -5.50
C ASP A 129 -23.14 -29.35 -5.29
N PHE A 130 -23.76 -28.35 -4.63
CA PHE A 130 -23.12 -27.08 -4.33
C PHE A 130 -22.37 -27.15 -2.99
N GLU A 131 -21.08 -26.80 -3.01
CA GLU A 131 -20.25 -26.72 -1.82
C GLU A 131 -19.32 -25.50 -1.89
N ILE A 132 -19.17 -24.81 -0.76
CA ILE A 132 -18.27 -23.68 -0.62
C ILE A 132 -17.66 -23.59 0.79
N SER A 133 -16.34 -23.45 0.86
CA SER A 133 -15.59 -23.34 2.11
C SER A 133 -15.63 -21.92 2.69
N CYS A 134 -15.51 -21.80 4.01
CA CYS A 134 -15.38 -20.52 4.71
C CYS A 134 -13.90 -20.16 4.89
N SER A 135 -13.60 -18.86 4.75
CA SER A 135 -12.24 -18.32 4.88
C SER A 135 -12.13 -17.41 6.11
N HIS A 136 -12.18 -18.00 7.29
CA HIS A 136 -12.00 -17.29 8.58
C HIS A 136 -11.35 -18.21 9.63
N PRO A 137 -10.76 -17.67 10.72
CA PRO A 137 -10.19 -18.46 11.80
C PRO A 137 -11.15 -19.53 12.35
N LYS A 138 -10.62 -20.70 12.74
CA LYS A 138 -11.39 -21.86 13.20
C LYS A 138 -11.91 -21.74 14.64
N GLU A 139 -11.18 -21.02 15.49
CA GLU A 139 -11.41 -20.93 16.94
C GLU A 139 -12.38 -19.81 17.32
N GLN A 140 -13.51 -19.69 16.62
CA GLN A 140 -14.45 -18.60 16.82
C GLN A 140 -15.76 -19.06 17.46
N PRO A 141 -16.36 -18.25 18.36
CA PRO A 141 -17.67 -18.55 18.90
C PRO A 141 -18.72 -18.58 17.80
N PRO A 142 -19.92 -19.13 18.06
CA PRO A 142 -21.07 -18.95 17.18
C PRO A 142 -21.18 -17.50 16.72
N PHE A 143 -21.17 -17.27 15.42
CA PHE A 143 -21.16 -15.92 14.87
C PHE A 143 -22.51 -15.24 15.09
N ASN A 144 -22.45 -13.98 15.50
CA ASN A 144 -23.57 -13.07 15.35
C ASN A 144 -23.63 -12.53 13.90
N PRO A 145 -24.70 -11.82 13.50
CA PRO A 145 -24.79 -11.28 12.14
C PRO A 145 -23.65 -10.32 11.76
N GLU A 146 -23.12 -9.55 12.72
CA GLU A 146 -22.04 -8.58 12.51
C GLU A 146 -20.73 -9.32 12.18
N GLN A 147 -20.35 -10.29 13.01
CA GLN A 147 -19.18 -11.13 12.82
C GLN A 147 -19.30 -11.99 11.57
N ALA A 148 -20.50 -12.52 11.28
CA ALA A 148 -20.74 -13.28 10.07
C ALA A 148 -20.53 -12.42 8.81
N LEU A 149 -20.91 -11.14 8.84
CA LEU A 149 -20.63 -10.19 7.76
C LEU A 149 -19.14 -9.83 7.68
N ALA A 150 -18.50 -9.57 8.83
CA ALA A 150 -17.09 -9.20 8.92
C ALA A 150 -16.18 -10.29 8.36
N TYR A 151 -16.40 -11.54 8.77
CA TYR A 151 -15.67 -12.71 8.27
C TYR A 151 -16.26 -13.32 6.99
N SER A 152 -17.36 -12.75 6.48
CA SER A 152 -18.04 -13.21 5.27
C SER A 152 -18.39 -14.71 5.30
N CYS A 153 -18.82 -15.23 6.45
CA CYS A 153 -19.01 -16.67 6.69
C CYS A 153 -20.01 -17.32 5.71
N ASN A 154 -19.54 -18.19 4.81
CA ASN A 154 -20.40 -18.86 3.83
C ASN A 154 -21.41 -19.79 4.48
N TYR A 155 -21.03 -20.52 5.53
CA TYR A 155 -21.94 -21.37 6.29
C TYR A 155 -23.14 -20.57 6.83
N TYR A 156 -22.87 -19.44 7.46
CA TYR A 156 -23.92 -18.59 8.04
C TYR A 156 -24.93 -18.12 7.00
N PHE A 157 -24.44 -17.60 5.87
CA PHE A 157 -25.30 -17.05 4.84
C PHE A 157 -25.98 -18.11 3.98
N GLY A 158 -25.38 -19.30 3.83
CA GLY A 158 -26.04 -20.45 3.19
C GLY A 158 -27.23 -20.94 4.01
N GLU A 159 -27.04 -21.17 5.31
CA GLU A 159 -28.12 -21.53 6.25
C GLU A 159 -29.20 -20.45 6.34
N LEU A 160 -28.80 -19.18 6.35
CA LEU A 160 -29.75 -18.06 6.30
C LEU A 160 -30.54 -18.05 5.00
N GLY A 161 -29.88 -18.33 3.88
CA GLY A 161 -30.49 -18.46 2.56
C GLY A 161 -31.51 -19.59 2.49
N GLU A 162 -31.27 -20.74 3.14
CA GLU A 162 -32.27 -21.81 3.20
C GLU A 162 -33.56 -21.39 3.92
N ARG A 163 -33.43 -20.51 4.92
CA ARG A 163 -34.55 -20.00 5.73
C ARG A 163 -35.28 -18.83 5.07
N LEU A 164 -34.65 -18.17 4.10
CA LEU A 164 -35.23 -17.05 3.36
C LEU A 164 -36.12 -17.53 2.22
N SER A 165 -37.36 -17.03 2.18
CA SER A 165 -38.21 -17.20 1.00
C SER A 165 -37.62 -16.43 -0.20
N ALA A 166 -37.65 -17.02 -1.39
CA ALA A 166 -37.25 -16.36 -2.64
C ALA A 166 -37.96 -15.01 -2.86
N GLU A 167 -39.25 -14.94 -2.50
CA GLU A 167 -40.04 -13.72 -2.63
C GLU A 167 -39.49 -12.59 -1.74
N THR A 168 -39.27 -12.84 -0.45
CA THR A 168 -38.75 -11.83 0.48
C THR A 168 -37.36 -11.34 0.08
N PHE A 169 -36.48 -12.26 -0.35
CA PHE A 169 -35.15 -11.88 -0.81
C PHE A 169 -35.22 -11.04 -2.09
N LYS A 170 -35.96 -11.49 -3.11
CA LYS A 170 -36.16 -10.77 -4.36
C LYS A 170 -36.79 -9.39 -4.14
N ARG A 171 -37.82 -9.29 -3.29
CA ARG A 171 -38.47 -8.02 -2.93
C ARG A 171 -37.48 -7.06 -2.27
N THR A 172 -36.60 -7.57 -1.41
CA THR A 172 -35.52 -6.76 -0.82
C THR A 172 -34.58 -6.25 -1.91
N LEU A 173 -34.10 -7.10 -2.81
CA LEU A 173 -33.23 -6.67 -3.92
C LEU A 173 -33.88 -5.63 -4.83
N LEU A 174 -35.14 -5.85 -5.23
CA LEU A 174 -35.91 -4.89 -6.03
C LEU A 174 -36.03 -3.53 -5.34
N SER A 175 -36.22 -3.51 -4.00
CA SER A 175 -36.31 -2.24 -3.26
C SER A 175 -35.02 -1.42 -3.32
N PHE A 176 -33.87 -2.06 -3.47
CA PHE A 176 -32.56 -1.40 -3.67
C PHE A 176 -32.25 -1.09 -5.15
N GLY A 177 -33.19 -1.34 -6.06
CA GLY A 177 -33.05 -1.02 -7.48
C GLY A 177 -32.31 -2.06 -8.33
N PHE A 178 -31.96 -3.23 -7.77
CA PHE A 178 -31.48 -4.35 -8.57
C PHE A 178 -32.58 -4.80 -9.56
N GLY A 179 -32.20 -5.24 -10.76
CA GLY A 179 -33.17 -5.55 -11.81
C GLY A 179 -33.71 -4.33 -12.55
N SER A 180 -33.18 -3.13 -12.33
CA SER A 180 -33.59 -1.90 -13.01
C SER A 180 -32.39 -1.00 -13.36
N PRO A 181 -32.47 -0.18 -14.43
CA PRO A 181 -31.40 0.77 -14.78
C PRO A 181 -31.13 1.78 -13.66
N THR A 182 -29.87 2.13 -13.43
CA THR A 182 -29.50 3.08 -12.36
C THR A 182 -29.73 4.54 -12.73
N GLY A 183 -29.82 4.83 -14.03
CA GLY A 183 -29.93 6.18 -14.57
C GLY A 183 -28.58 6.80 -14.96
N PHE A 184 -27.51 6.02 -14.88
CA PHE A 184 -26.14 6.39 -15.28
C PHE A 184 -25.99 6.51 -16.79
N ALA A 185 -26.59 5.60 -17.56
CA ALA A 185 -26.46 5.57 -19.01
C ALA A 185 -27.75 5.08 -19.69
N PRO A 186 -28.02 5.50 -20.95
CA PRO A 186 -29.24 5.09 -21.66
C PRO A 186 -29.27 3.60 -22.03
N ASN A 187 -28.13 2.92 -22.08
CA ASN A 187 -27.99 1.53 -22.50
C ASN A 187 -27.52 0.60 -21.37
N GLU A 188 -27.92 0.91 -20.14
CA GLU A 188 -27.65 0.05 -18.98
C GLU A 188 -28.33 -1.32 -19.11
N VAL A 189 -27.60 -2.37 -18.73
CA VAL A 189 -28.21 -3.68 -18.52
C VAL A 189 -28.77 -3.75 -17.10
N THR A 190 -29.82 -4.53 -16.90
CA THR A 190 -30.54 -4.59 -15.62
C THR A 190 -30.08 -5.70 -14.69
N GLY A 191 -29.14 -6.54 -15.13
CA GLY A 191 -28.79 -7.76 -14.42
C GLY A 191 -29.91 -8.81 -14.45
N GLU A 192 -29.75 -9.84 -13.64
CA GLU A 192 -30.67 -10.97 -13.49
C GLU A 192 -31.01 -11.16 -12.02
N LEU A 193 -32.31 -11.28 -11.72
CA LEU A 193 -32.78 -11.53 -10.36
C LEU A 193 -33.30 -12.96 -10.25
N PRO A 194 -33.23 -13.57 -9.05
CA PRO A 194 -33.77 -14.91 -8.82
C PRO A 194 -35.22 -15.05 -9.31
N SER A 195 -35.46 -16.03 -10.18
CA SER A 195 -36.77 -16.29 -10.82
C SER A 195 -37.67 -17.22 -10.00
N GLY A 196 -37.14 -17.85 -8.94
CA GLY A 196 -37.83 -18.77 -8.04
C GLY A 196 -36.84 -19.80 -7.48
N GLY A 197 -37.28 -20.69 -6.58
CA GLY A 197 -36.44 -21.75 -6.04
C GLY A 197 -35.64 -21.34 -4.78
N ARG A 198 -34.48 -21.98 -4.56
CA ARG A 198 -33.72 -21.85 -3.32
C ARG A 198 -32.83 -20.60 -3.32
N VAL A 199 -32.75 -19.94 -2.16
CA VAL A 199 -32.08 -18.63 -1.98
C VAL A 199 -30.63 -18.79 -1.51
N ASP A 200 -30.18 -20.00 -1.20
CA ASP A 200 -28.87 -20.27 -0.61
C ASP A 200 -27.68 -19.82 -1.47
N SER A 201 -27.57 -20.26 -2.72
CA SER A 201 -26.48 -19.81 -3.61
C SER A 201 -26.59 -18.30 -3.93
N ASN A 202 -27.80 -17.80 -4.15
CA ASN A 202 -28.06 -16.39 -4.44
C ASN A 202 -27.76 -15.46 -3.25
N ALA A 203 -27.98 -15.91 -2.01
CA ALA A 203 -27.64 -15.18 -0.78
C ALA A 203 -26.13 -15.15 -0.51
N LEU A 204 -25.39 -16.12 -1.07
CA LEU A 204 -23.93 -16.13 -1.10
C LEU A 204 -23.36 -15.28 -2.25
N GLY A 205 -24.17 -15.02 -3.28
CA GLY A 205 -23.79 -14.31 -4.50
C GLY A 205 -23.03 -15.18 -5.48
N GLU A 206 -23.24 -16.51 -5.41
CA GLU A 206 -22.60 -17.51 -6.27
C GLU A 206 -23.55 -18.02 -7.34
N GLY A 207 -22.97 -18.38 -8.50
CA GLY A 207 -23.68 -18.88 -9.66
C GLY A 207 -24.40 -17.80 -10.48
N ASP A 208 -25.16 -18.25 -11.47
CA ASP A 208 -25.72 -17.38 -12.52
C ASP A 208 -27.16 -16.91 -12.22
N GLY A 209 -27.74 -17.31 -11.08
CA GLY A 209 -29.12 -16.97 -10.70
C GLY A 209 -29.33 -15.54 -10.18
N LEU A 210 -28.24 -14.83 -9.88
CA LEU A 210 -28.24 -13.42 -9.48
C LEU A 210 -27.04 -12.71 -10.11
N LEU A 211 -27.30 -11.89 -11.11
CA LEU A 211 -26.29 -11.07 -11.78
C LEU A 211 -26.61 -9.60 -11.58
N VAL A 212 -25.62 -8.79 -11.21
CA VAL A 212 -25.80 -7.35 -10.98
C VAL A 212 -24.73 -6.56 -11.72
N THR A 213 -25.06 -5.33 -12.12
CA THR A 213 -24.01 -4.42 -12.61
C THR A 213 -23.24 -3.82 -11.43
N PRO A 214 -21.94 -3.51 -11.60
CA PRO A 214 -21.19 -2.77 -10.59
C PRO A 214 -21.87 -1.46 -10.17
N MET A 215 -22.52 -0.74 -11.11
CA MET A 215 -23.25 0.49 -10.79
C MET A 215 -24.52 0.24 -9.95
N GLN A 216 -25.26 -0.84 -10.22
CA GLN A 216 -26.40 -1.23 -9.37
C GLN A 216 -25.94 -1.52 -7.95
N LEU A 217 -24.83 -2.23 -7.79
CA LEU A 217 -24.29 -2.55 -6.48
C LEU A 217 -23.81 -1.28 -5.75
N ALA A 218 -23.10 -0.37 -6.42
CA ALA A 218 -22.65 0.89 -5.82
C ALA A 218 -23.83 1.76 -5.34
N THR A 219 -24.89 1.90 -6.15
CA THR A 219 -26.09 2.68 -5.78
C THR A 219 -26.91 2.03 -4.67
N ALA A 220 -27.02 0.70 -4.66
CA ALA A 220 -27.65 -0.05 -3.59
C ALA A 220 -26.93 0.14 -2.25
N TYR A 221 -25.59 0.09 -2.24
CA TYR A 221 -24.80 0.37 -1.04
C TYR A 221 -24.91 1.82 -0.59
N ALA A 222 -24.98 2.79 -1.52
CA ALA A 222 -25.24 4.19 -1.17
C ALA A 222 -26.58 4.32 -0.42
N ALA A 223 -27.65 3.71 -0.94
CA ALA A 223 -28.95 3.68 -0.27
C ALA A 223 -28.92 2.97 1.10
N LEU A 224 -28.17 1.86 1.22
CA LEU A 224 -28.00 1.14 2.48
C LEU A 224 -27.39 2.03 3.57
N VAL A 225 -26.37 2.81 3.22
CA VAL A 225 -25.63 3.62 4.19
C VAL A 225 -26.24 5.01 4.39
N ASN A 226 -26.98 5.58 3.45
CA ASN A 226 -27.55 6.93 3.57
C ASN A 226 -28.96 6.97 4.18
N GLY A 227 -29.43 5.87 4.78
CA GLY A 227 -30.76 5.81 5.41
C GLY A 227 -31.91 5.48 4.45
N GLY A 228 -31.60 4.87 3.30
CA GLY A 228 -32.58 4.31 2.38
C GLY A 228 -32.89 5.19 1.15
N HIS A 229 -32.20 6.31 0.96
CA HIS A 229 -32.43 7.17 -0.20
C HIS A 229 -31.73 6.61 -1.43
N LEU A 230 -32.49 6.02 -2.36
CA LEU A 230 -31.96 5.46 -3.59
C LEU A 230 -31.95 6.52 -4.68
N PHE A 231 -30.79 7.11 -4.94
CA PHE A 231 -30.60 8.10 -6.00
C PHE A 231 -30.27 7.47 -7.36
N ALA A 232 -30.58 8.18 -8.44
CA ALA A 232 -30.04 7.87 -9.75
C ALA A 232 -28.54 8.17 -9.79
N ALA A 233 -27.77 7.27 -10.40
CA ALA A 233 -26.35 7.52 -10.65
C ALA A 233 -26.22 8.58 -11.76
N GLN A 234 -25.61 9.72 -11.47
CA GLN A 234 -25.54 10.86 -12.39
C GLN A 234 -24.10 11.36 -12.53
N GLU A 235 -23.52 11.23 -13.73
CA GLU A 235 -22.22 11.83 -14.07
C GLU A 235 -22.44 13.22 -14.69
N VAL A 236 -22.47 14.24 -13.82
CA VAL A 236 -22.67 15.65 -14.20
C VAL A 236 -21.66 16.50 -13.44
N THR A 237 -21.21 17.59 -14.05
CA THR A 237 -20.37 18.60 -13.37
C THR A 237 -21.12 19.21 -12.17
N ALA A 238 -20.38 19.79 -11.21
CA ALA A 238 -21.00 20.28 -9.98
C ALA A 238 -22.00 21.42 -10.21
N THR A 239 -21.71 22.25 -11.20
CA THR A 239 -22.59 23.34 -11.64
C THR A 239 -23.87 22.78 -12.25
N GLY A 240 -25.00 23.01 -11.57
CA GLY A 240 -26.32 22.58 -12.04
C GLY A 240 -26.71 21.15 -11.69
N PHE A 241 -25.93 20.46 -10.85
CA PHE A 241 -26.28 19.13 -10.37
C PHE A 241 -27.46 19.19 -9.38
N ALA A 242 -28.52 18.43 -9.68
CA ALA A 242 -29.63 18.17 -8.77
C ALA A 242 -29.76 16.65 -8.56
N PRO A 243 -29.76 16.15 -7.31
CA PRO A 243 -29.99 14.73 -7.03
C PRO A 243 -31.38 14.30 -7.49
N ARG A 244 -31.48 13.16 -8.19
CA ARG A 244 -32.77 12.54 -8.53
C ARG A 244 -32.99 11.29 -7.70
N GLU A 245 -33.81 11.40 -6.67
CA GLU A 245 -34.25 10.25 -5.88
C GLU A 245 -35.21 9.39 -6.71
N ARG A 246 -34.92 8.09 -6.81
CA ARG A 246 -35.70 7.10 -7.57
C ARG A 246 -36.70 6.37 -6.67
N ALA A 247 -36.30 6.08 -5.45
CA ALA A 247 -37.10 5.36 -4.47
C ALA A 247 -36.55 5.57 -3.06
N ARG A 248 -37.36 5.23 -2.07
CA ARG A 248 -36.95 5.17 -0.66
C ARG A 248 -37.08 3.75 -0.15
N VAL A 249 -35.99 3.21 0.37
CA VAL A 249 -35.92 1.89 0.97
C VAL A 249 -36.23 1.98 2.45
N ASP A 250 -37.21 1.22 2.91
CA ASP A 250 -37.48 1.10 4.34
C ASP A 250 -36.37 0.28 5.02
N ILE A 251 -35.62 0.89 5.94
CA ILE A 251 -34.56 0.24 6.70
C ILE A 251 -34.65 0.73 8.15
N ALA A 252 -35.11 -0.14 9.05
CA ALA A 252 -35.13 0.18 10.47
C ALA A 252 -33.71 0.49 10.97
N ALA A 253 -33.56 1.54 11.78
CA ALA A 253 -32.25 1.98 12.29
C ALA A 253 -31.44 0.85 12.98
N PRO A 254 -32.05 -0.03 13.82
CA PRO A 254 -31.32 -1.15 14.42
C PRO A 254 -30.82 -2.17 13.39
N HIS A 255 -31.57 -2.38 12.29
CA HIS A 255 -31.11 -3.28 11.23
C HIS A 255 -29.91 -2.68 10.49
N ARG A 256 -29.97 -1.38 10.17
CA ARG A 256 -28.86 -0.68 9.50
C ARG A 256 -27.59 -0.69 10.37
N GLU A 257 -27.73 -0.52 11.67
CA GLU A 257 -26.60 -0.54 12.62
C GLU A 257 -25.87 -1.89 12.60
N ILE A 258 -26.59 -3.02 12.68
CA ILE A 258 -26.00 -4.37 12.58
C ILE A 258 -25.19 -4.54 11.28
N LEU A 259 -25.73 -4.05 10.16
CA LEU A 259 -25.07 -4.18 8.86
C LEU A 259 -23.80 -3.31 8.79
N LEU A 260 -23.88 -2.06 9.24
CA LEU A 260 -22.73 -1.16 9.30
C LEU A 260 -21.65 -1.70 10.23
N GLU A 261 -22.02 -2.25 11.37
CA GLU A 261 -21.07 -2.81 12.33
C GLU A 261 -20.35 -4.04 11.76
N GLY A 262 -21.08 -4.94 11.07
CA GLY A 262 -20.45 -6.03 10.34
C GLY A 262 -19.52 -5.57 9.22
N MET A 263 -19.88 -4.50 8.49
CA MET A 263 -19.03 -3.90 7.46
C MET A 263 -17.81 -3.17 8.02
N ARG A 264 -17.93 -2.57 9.21
CA ARG A 264 -16.80 -2.01 9.96
C ARG A 264 -15.84 -3.13 10.37
N GLY A 265 -16.38 -4.20 10.94
CA GLY A 265 -15.61 -5.38 11.32
C GLY A 265 -14.87 -6.00 10.14
N ALA A 266 -15.46 -6.02 8.94
CA ALA A 266 -14.79 -6.49 7.72
C ALA A 266 -13.49 -5.73 7.44
N VAL A 267 -13.46 -4.42 7.70
CA VAL A 267 -12.30 -3.54 7.48
C VAL A 267 -11.30 -3.60 8.64
N GLU A 268 -11.76 -3.79 9.88
CA GLU A 268 -10.87 -3.75 11.05
C GLU A 268 -10.21 -5.09 11.37
N TYR A 269 -10.93 -6.19 11.23
CA TYR A 269 -10.44 -7.52 11.64
C TYR A 269 -10.91 -8.66 10.74
N GLY A 270 -11.77 -8.36 9.77
CA GLY A 270 -12.40 -9.33 8.87
C GLY A 270 -11.75 -9.37 7.49
N THR A 271 -12.56 -9.65 6.46
CA THR A 271 -12.05 -10.00 5.13
C THR A 271 -11.31 -8.90 4.37
N ALA A 272 -11.33 -7.65 4.85
CA ALA A 272 -10.63 -6.51 4.27
C ALA A 272 -9.56 -5.91 5.22
N SER A 273 -9.23 -6.56 6.33
CA SER A 273 -8.25 -6.04 7.32
C SER A 273 -6.89 -5.74 6.69
N GLU A 274 -6.43 -6.63 5.82
CA GLU A 274 -5.11 -6.52 5.17
C GLU A 274 -5.00 -5.36 4.17
N ALA A 275 -6.12 -4.76 3.76
CA ALA A 275 -6.11 -3.57 2.92
C ALA A 275 -5.65 -2.30 3.68
N GLY A 276 -5.54 -2.38 5.01
CA GLY A 276 -5.09 -1.29 5.89
C GLY A 276 -6.04 -0.08 5.91
N LEU A 277 -7.27 -0.23 5.44
CA LEU A 277 -8.25 0.85 5.33
C LEU A 277 -8.60 1.45 6.71
N ALA A 278 -8.54 0.65 7.78
CA ALA A 278 -8.73 1.10 9.16
C ALA A 278 -7.66 2.10 9.64
N GLY A 279 -6.48 2.12 9.01
CA GLY A 279 -5.40 3.05 9.34
C GLY A 279 -5.47 4.40 8.60
N LEU A 280 -6.52 4.63 7.80
CA LEU A 280 -6.73 5.93 7.16
C LEU A 280 -7.40 6.90 8.15
N PRO A 281 -7.19 8.22 8.02
CA PRO A 281 -7.88 9.24 8.83
C PRO A 281 -9.33 9.45 8.33
N LEU A 282 -10.04 8.33 8.16
CA LEU A 282 -11.40 8.23 7.69
C LEU A 282 -12.03 7.04 8.40
N LYS A 283 -13.29 7.18 8.78
CA LYS A 283 -14.06 6.03 9.22
C LYS A 283 -14.55 5.25 8.00
N ILE A 284 -13.99 4.06 7.77
CA ILE A 284 -14.30 3.23 6.61
C ILE A 284 -15.09 1.98 7.00
N PHE A 285 -16.15 1.73 6.25
CA PHE A 285 -16.94 0.51 6.28
C PHE A 285 -16.73 -0.23 4.96
N GLY A 286 -16.75 -1.56 4.95
CA GLY A 286 -16.56 -2.28 3.69
C GLY A 286 -17.16 -3.68 3.63
N LYS A 287 -17.26 -4.20 2.42
CA LYS A 287 -17.58 -5.61 2.19
C LYS A 287 -16.82 -6.12 0.97
N THR A 288 -16.06 -7.20 1.18
CA THR A 288 -15.44 -7.96 0.09
C THR A 288 -16.44 -8.93 -0.53
N GLY A 289 -16.25 -9.22 -1.81
CA GLY A 289 -16.88 -10.32 -2.53
C GLY A 289 -15.89 -11.04 -3.40
N THR A 290 -16.06 -12.34 -3.50
CA THR A 290 -15.43 -13.17 -4.52
C THR A 290 -16.52 -14.07 -5.05
N SER A 291 -16.60 -14.20 -6.37
CA SER A 291 -17.53 -15.08 -7.06
C SER A 291 -16.81 -15.83 -8.16
N THR A 292 -17.32 -16.99 -8.53
CA THR A 292 -16.80 -17.73 -9.69
C THR A 292 -17.65 -17.41 -10.93
N ALA A 293 -16.99 -16.99 -12.01
CA ALA A 293 -17.67 -16.59 -13.24
C ALA A 293 -17.74 -17.76 -14.23
N SER A 294 -18.96 -18.24 -14.50
CA SER A 294 -19.21 -19.29 -15.50
C SER A 294 -18.77 -18.87 -16.91
N ASP A 295 -18.93 -17.58 -17.25
CA ASP A 295 -18.67 -17.01 -18.57
C ASP A 295 -17.18 -16.67 -18.85
N ASP A 296 -16.33 -16.56 -17.82
CA ASP A 296 -14.87 -16.37 -17.96
C ASP A 296 -14.08 -17.67 -17.74
N GLY A 297 -14.72 -18.82 -17.99
CA GLY A 297 -14.11 -20.14 -17.87
C GLY A 297 -13.91 -20.62 -16.44
N GLY A 298 -14.82 -20.25 -15.52
CA GLY A 298 -14.76 -20.64 -14.12
C GLY A 298 -13.71 -19.89 -13.30
N ARG A 299 -13.24 -18.73 -13.77
CA ARG A 299 -12.27 -17.90 -13.04
C ARG A 299 -12.96 -17.03 -11.99
N THR A 300 -12.22 -16.69 -10.94
CA THR A 300 -12.72 -15.83 -9.86
C THR A 300 -12.88 -14.38 -10.31
N GLN A 301 -13.84 -13.68 -9.74
CA GLN A 301 -14.05 -12.24 -9.86
C GLN A 301 -14.02 -11.61 -8.48
N GLY A 302 -13.23 -10.56 -8.33
CA GLY A 302 -13.03 -9.83 -7.09
C GLY A 302 -13.95 -8.61 -7.02
N TRP A 303 -14.49 -8.38 -5.83
CA TRP A 303 -15.34 -7.25 -5.51
C TRP A 303 -14.93 -6.63 -4.19
N PHE A 304 -15.00 -5.31 -4.11
CA PHE A 304 -15.02 -4.59 -2.86
C PHE A 304 -15.93 -3.38 -2.96
N VAL A 305 -16.75 -3.17 -1.93
CA VAL A 305 -17.47 -1.91 -1.73
C VAL A 305 -17.04 -1.32 -0.41
N GLY A 306 -16.43 -0.14 -0.46
CA GLY A 306 -16.03 0.64 0.71
C GLY A 306 -16.85 1.92 0.84
N ILE A 307 -17.07 2.39 2.06
CA ILE A 307 -17.79 3.62 2.37
C ILE A 307 -16.99 4.45 3.35
N ALA A 308 -16.73 5.72 3.04
CA ALA A 308 -16.11 6.68 3.96
C ALA A 308 -17.16 7.56 4.64
N ALA A 309 -17.01 7.74 5.95
CA ALA A 309 -17.76 8.69 6.77
C ALA A 309 -16.84 9.76 7.40
N ASP A 310 -17.41 10.92 7.71
CA ASP A 310 -16.74 12.06 8.36
C ASP A 310 -16.43 11.76 9.85
N GLU A 311 -15.24 12.16 10.34
CA GLU A 311 -14.76 11.89 11.72
C GLU A 311 -15.31 12.87 12.77
N SER A 312 -15.94 13.97 12.37
CA SER A 312 -16.34 15.07 13.25
C SER A 312 -17.57 14.80 14.16
N ALA A 313 -17.70 13.62 14.76
CA ALA A 313 -18.54 13.45 15.95
C ALA A 313 -18.18 12.18 16.74
N ALA A 314 -17.52 12.38 17.88
CA ALA A 314 -17.45 11.38 18.93
C ALA A 314 -18.88 10.97 19.35
N LYS A 315 -19.14 9.66 19.36
CA LYS A 315 -20.25 8.93 20.05
C LYS A 315 -21.50 8.45 19.29
N ALA A 316 -21.61 8.53 17.96
CA ALA A 316 -22.68 7.79 17.27
C ALA A 316 -22.18 7.12 15.97
N THR A 317 -22.05 5.80 16.00
CA THR A 317 -21.54 4.96 14.90
C THR A 317 -22.47 4.90 13.67
N SER A 318 -23.54 5.70 13.60
CA SER A 318 -24.72 5.34 12.79
C SER A 318 -25.47 6.47 12.07
N SER A 319 -25.02 7.73 12.07
CA SER A 319 -25.80 8.79 11.37
C SER A 319 -25.68 8.66 9.84
N ALA A 320 -26.82 8.58 9.16
CA ALA A 320 -26.91 8.51 7.71
C ALA A 320 -26.25 9.69 7.00
N ALA A 321 -26.34 10.89 7.55
CA ALA A 321 -25.81 12.13 6.97
C ALA A 321 -24.27 12.21 6.97
N GLN A 322 -23.61 11.33 7.72
CA GLN A 322 -22.15 11.30 7.83
C GLN A 322 -21.48 10.53 6.69
N MET A 323 -22.22 9.66 5.99
CA MET A 323 -21.68 8.87 4.88
C MET A 323 -21.42 9.78 3.69
N LYS A 324 -20.17 9.89 3.23
CA LYS A 324 -19.80 10.85 2.19
C LYS A 324 -19.53 10.19 0.85
N LEU A 325 -18.80 9.08 0.86
CA LEU A 325 -18.26 8.48 -0.35
C LEU A 325 -18.51 6.98 -0.37
N VAL A 326 -18.95 6.44 -1.50
CA VAL A 326 -18.94 5.00 -1.80
C VAL A 326 -17.90 4.76 -2.89
N VAL A 327 -16.99 3.82 -2.65
CA VAL A 327 -16.01 3.35 -3.63
C VAL A 327 -16.29 1.88 -3.90
N LEU A 328 -16.61 1.56 -5.16
CA LEU A 328 -16.75 0.18 -5.60
C LEU A 328 -15.61 -0.18 -6.54
N VAL A 329 -14.97 -1.31 -6.27
CA VAL A 329 -13.94 -1.91 -7.10
C VAL A 329 -14.42 -3.28 -7.54
N PHE A 330 -14.40 -3.52 -8.85
CA PHE A 330 -14.64 -4.81 -9.47
C PHE A 330 -13.45 -5.17 -10.36
N LEU A 331 -12.87 -6.35 -10.16
CA LEU A 331 -11.75 -6.85 -10.96
C LEU A 331 -12.06 -8.28 -11.41
N LYS A 332 -11.90 -8.56 -12.71
CA LYS A 332 -11.90 -9.93 -13.20
C LYS A 332 -10.60 -10.63 -12.79
N ARG A 333 -10.67 -11.94 -12.56
CA ARG A 333 -9.51 -12.81 -12.25
C ARG A 333 -8.76 -12.33 -11.01
N SER A 334 -9.52 -12.00 -9.97
CA SER A 334 -9.04 -11.38 -8.75
C SER A 334 -9.94 -11.79 -7.57
N HIS A 335 -9.58 -11.34 -6.37
CA HIS A 335 -10.26 -11.62 -5.11
C HIS A 335 -10.70 -10.33 -4.43
N GLY A 336 -11.59 -10.45 -3.44
CA GLY A 336 -12.21 -9.28 -2.82
C GLY A 336 -11.27 -8.47 -1.93
N ASP A 337 -10.27 -9.11 -1.33
CA ASP A 337 -9.18 -8.49 -0.57
C ASP A 337 -8.26 -7.64 -1.47
N GLU A 338 -7.89 -8.15 -2.64
CA GLU A 338 -7.14 -7.38 -3.65
C GLU A 338 -7.93 -6.14 -4.14
N CYS A 339 -9.25 -6.26 -4.24
CA CYS A 339 -10.14 -5.14 -4.56
C CYS A 339 -10.22 -4.12 -3.42
N ALA A 340 -10.18 -4.59 -2.17
CA ALA A 340 -10.12 -3.73 -0.99
C ALA A 340 -8.81 -2.94 -0.95
N GLU A 341 -7.66 -3.60 -1.22
CA GLU A 341 -6.35 -2.95 -1.32
C GLU A 341 -6.35 -1.88 -2.43
N ALA A 342 -6.92 -2.20 -3.60
CA ALA A 342 -7.03 -1.24 -4.70
C ALA A 342 -7.85 0.00 -4.32
N SER A 343 -8.91 -0.16 -3.52
CA SER A 343 -9.77 0.95 -3.09
C SER A 343 -9.05 1.97 -2.19
N ARG A 344 -7.99 1.54 -1.48
CA ARG A 344 -7.24 2.37 -0.54
C ARG A 344 -6.73 3.66 -1.16
N VAL A 345 -6.21 3.60 -2.39
CA VAL A 345 -5.68 4.75 -3.12
C VAL A 345 -6.74 5.84 -3.34
N VAL A 346 -8.00 5.43 -3.56
CA VAL A 346 -9.12 6.35 -3.74
C VAL A 346 -9.50 7.01 -2.41
N PHE A 347 -9.51 6.24 -1.31
CA PHE A 347 -9.80 6.78 0.02
C PHE A 347 -8.68 7.71 0.53
N GLU A 348 -7.42 7.41 0.26
CA GLU A 348 -6.29 8.29 0.57
C GLU A 348 -6.41 9.64 -0.15
N GLU A 349 -6.76 9.62 -1.44
CA GLU A 349 -6.97 10.85 -2.20
C GLU A 349 -8.16 11.65 -1.65
N PHE A 350 -9.26 10.97 -1.30
CA PHE A 350 -10.41 11.60 -0.66
C PHE A 350 -10.05 12.28 0.68
N ALA A 351 -9.30 11.59 1.55
CA ALA A 351 -8.83 12.13 2.83
C ALA A 351 -7.89 13.34 2.65
N ARG A 352 -6.96 13.25 1.68
CA ARG A 352 -6.00 14.31 1.37
C ARG A 352 -6.70 15.59 0.91
N MET A 353 -7.78 15.46 0.16
CA MET A 353 -8.52 16.62 -0.32
C MET A 353 -9.52 17.18 0.68
N GLY A 354 -10.14 16.34 1.53
CA GLY A 354 -10.95 16.79 2.66
C GLY A 354 -10.15 17.68 3.63
N SER A 355 -8.92 17.27 3.95
CA SER A 355 -8.01 18.05 4.80
C SER A 355 -7.45 19.34 4.17
N ARG A 356 -7.55 19.50 2.84
CA ARG A 356 -7.26 20.77 2.14
C ARG A 356 -8.40 21.78 2.27
N GLY A 357 -9.66 21.33 2.17
CA GLY A 357 -10.83 22.18 2.34
C GLY A 357 -10.91 22.87 3.70
N ASP A 358 -10.52 22.17 4.77
CA ASP A 358 -10.48 22.73 6.14
C ASP A 358 -9.27 23.66 6.40
N LYS A 359 -8.19 23.49 5.63
CA LYS A 359 -6.98 24.32 5.74
C LYS A 359 -7.09 25.62 4.93
N GLU A 360 -7.80 25.62 3.81
CA GLU A 360 -7.99 26.79 2.94
C GLU A 360 -8.98 27.84 3.51
N ALA A 361 -9.85 27.46 4.45
CA ALA A 361 -10.67 28.42 5.20
C ALA A 361 -9.89 29.17 6.30
N ARG A 362 -8.68 28.72 6.66
CA ARG A 362 -7.89 29.27 7.78
C ARG A 362 -6.60 29.99 7.41
N VAL A 363 -6.17 29.96 6.15
CA VAL A 363 -4.92 30.62 5.74
C VAL A 363 -5.15 31.37 4.42
N ARG A 364 -5.81 32.53 4.54
CA ARG A 364 -5.74 33.58 3.53
C ARG A 364 -4.57 34.48 3.91
N GLY A 365 -3.44 34.30 3.23
CA GLY A 365 -2.21 35.06 3.45
C GLY A 365 -1.00 34.16 3.28
N ASP A 366 -0.31 34.33 2.15
CA ASP A 366 1.10 34.02 1.92
C ASP A 366 1.47 32.70 1.19
N ILE A 367 1.85 32.94 -0.08
CA ILE A 367 2.92 32.31 -0.88
C ILE A 367 2.46 31.39 -2.02
N GLU A 368 2.28 32.05 -3.17
CA GLU A 368 1.92 31.56 -4.49
C GLU A 368 3.13 31.04 -5.32
N GLN A 369 4.23 30.58 -4.71
CA GLN A 369 5.45 30.22 -5.46
C GLN A 369 5.89 28.74 -5.41
N VAL A 370 5.22 27.86 -4.66
CA VAL A 370 5.71 26.47 -4.44
C VAL A 370 4.96 25.41 -5.28
N ALA A 371 3.79 25.73 -5.85
CA ALA A 371 2.89 24.73 -6.44
C ALA A 371 3.27 24.24 -7.86
N ALA A 372 4.26 24.85 -8.52
CA ALA A 372 4.66 24.49 -9.88
C ALA A 372 5.70 23.34 -9.96
N HIS A 373 6.31 22.94 -8.84
CA HIS A 373 7.47 22.01 -8.83
C HIS A 373 7.10 20.52 -8.70
N ALA A 374 5.86 20.18 -8.33
CA ALA A 374 5.49 18.82 -7.92
C ALA A 374 4.89 17.94 -9.05
N ARG A 375 4.68 18.48 -10.26
CA ARG A 375 3.83 17.85 -11.30
C ARG A 375 4.58 17.09 -12.41
N LEU A 376 5.89 16.87 -12.31
CA LEU A 376 6.67 16.23 -13.40
C LEU A 376 7.52 14.99 -13.00
N THR A 377 7.49 14.53 -11.73
CA THR A 377 8.45 13.53 -11.21
C THR A 377 7.91 12.10 -10.99
N ASN A 378 6.63 11.82 -11.29
CA ASN A 378 5.93 10.71 -10.62
C ASN A 378 5.96 9.32 -11.31
N ALA A 379 6.80 9.11 -12.32
CA ALA A 379 6.95 7.82 -12.99
C ALA A 379 8.08 6.92 -12.43
N GLN A 380 8.86 7.42 -11.44
CA GLN A 380 9.98 6.70 -10.81
C GLN A 380 9.86 6.55 -9.27
N THR A 381 8.71 6.90 -8.68
CA THR A 381 8.50 7.01 -7.22
C THR A 381 8.02 5.73 -6.53
N ARG A 382 7.77 4.65 -7.29
CA ARG A 382 7.32 3.35 -6.75
C ARG A 382 8.23 2.23 -7.24
N VAL A 383 8.40 1.22 -6.40
CA VAL A 383 9.19 0.01 -6.70
C VAL A 383 8.38 -1.24 -6.43
N ARG A 384 8.61 -2.26 -7.24
CA ARG A 384 8.03 -3.60 -7.09
C ARG A 384 9.01 -4.51 -6.36
N VAL A 385 8.62 -4.98 -5.19
CA VAL A 385 9.45 -5.84 -4.33
C VAL A 385 8.81 -7.21 -4.24
N HIS A 386 9.53 -8.22 -4.72
CA HIS A 386 9.13 -9.62 -4.60
C HIS A 386 9.50 -10.18 -3.23
N LEU A 387 8.47 -10.50 -2.45
CA LEU A 387 8.58 -11.18 -1.17
C LEU A 387 8.75 -12.68 -1.42
N VAL A 388 9.98 -13.18 -1.29
CA VAL A 388 10.40 -14.52 -1.76
C VAL A 388 9.75 -15.62 -0.93
N ARG A 389 9.53 -15.40 0.37
CA ARG A 389 8.89 -16.40 1.25
C ARG A 389 7.40 -16.55 0.95
N GLU A 390 6.75 -15.43 0.69
CA GLU A 390 5.32 -15.30 0.42
C GLU A 390 5.00 -15.49 -1.07
N ASN A 391 6.03 -15.51 -1.92
CA ASN A 391 5.97 -15.59 -3.38
C ASN A 391 5.03 -14.54 -4.01
N VAL A 392 5.05 -13.31 -3.49
CA VAL A 392 4.18 -12.21 -3.94
C VAL A 392 5.00 -10.96 -4.26
N THR A 393 4.61 -10.21 -5.28
CA THR A 393 5.25 -8.92 -5.62
C THR A 393 4.40 -7.76 -5.13
N LYS A 394 4.93 -6.97 -4.20
CA LYS A 394 4.28 -5.77 -3.67
C LYS A 394 4.82 -4.51 -4.34
N THR A 395 3.95 -3.58 -4.72
CA THR A 395 4.38 -2.26 -5.22
C THR A 395 4.27 -1.25 -4.08
N MET A 396 5.37 -0.60 -3.71
CA MET A 396 5.44 0.34 -2.59
C MET A 396 6.11 1.65 -3.00
N ALA A 397 5.98 2.70 -2.17
CA ALA A 397 6.73 3.93 -2.39
C ALA A 397 8.22 3.66 -2.24
N PHE A 398 9.04 4.37 -3.02
CA PHE A 398 10.49 4.19 -3.01
C PHE A 398 11.08 4.39 -1.60
N GLU A 399 10.62 5.40 -0.86
CA GLU A 399 11.10 5.66 0.50
C GLU A 399 10.56 4.65 1.53
N ASP A 400 9.43 3.97 1.27
CA ASP A 400 8.98 2.85 2.11
C ASP A 400 9.86 1.62 1.90
N TYR A 401 10.30 1.38 0.66
CA TYR A 401 11.30 0.36 0.37
C TYR A 401 12.62 0.66 1.08
N VAL A 402 13.12 1.90 0.99
CA VAL A 402 14.33 2.32 1.73
C VAL A 402 14.16 2.12 3.22
N LEU A 403 13.01 2.47 3.79
CA LEU A 403 12.70 2.25 5.21
C LEU A 403 12.77 0.76 5.58
N GLY A 404 12.14 -0.12 4.80
CA GLY A 404 12.18 -1.57 5.05
C GLY A 404 13.57 -2.19 4.87
N VAL A 405 14.40 -1.65 3.97
CA VAL A 405 15.80 -2.06 3.82
C VAL A 405 16.62 -1.62 5.04
N VAL A 406 16.52 -0.35 5.44
CA VAL A 406 17.28 0.16 6.60
C VAL A 406 16.82 -0.52 7.89
N ALA A 407 15.53 -0.85 8.02
CA ALA A 407 15.03 -1.63 9.14
C ALA A 407 15.60 -3.06 9.20
N ALA A 408 15.78 -3.71 8.05
CA ALA A 408 16.37 -5.04 7.98
C ALA A 408 17.89 -5.01 8.23
N GLU A 409 18.61 -4.15 7.52
CA GLU A 409 20.07 -4.10 7.47
C GLU A 409 20.67 -3.35 8.67
N GLY A 410 19.95 -2.38 9.23
CA GLY A 410 20.33 -1.57 10.40
C GLY A 410 19.64 -2.01 11.70
N SER A 411 19.16 -3.25 11.77
CA SER A 411 18.37 -3.77 12.91
C SER A 411 19.10 -3.69 14.25
N ILE A 412 20.43 -3.81 14.27
CA ILE A 412 21.27 -3.73 15.48
C ILE A 412 22.06 -2.41 15.60
N GLU A 413 21.98 -1.53 14.62
CA GLU A 413 22.72 -0.27 14.59
C GLU A 413 21.99 0.79 15.42
N ASP A 414 22.61 1.46 16.38
CA ASP A 414 21.98 2.49 17.22
C ASP A 414 22.49 3.92 16.95
N GLU A 415 23.51 4.07 16.10
CA GLU A 415 24.08 5.36 15.77
C GLU A 415 23.33 6.05 14.61
N LEU A 416 22.73 7.21 14.90
CA LEU A 416 21.90 7.93 13.92
C LEU A 416 22.67 8.29 12.64
N GLU A 417 23.92 8.75 12.77
CA GLU A 417 24.74 9.14 11.61
C GLU A 417 25.16 7.93 10.76
N SER A 418 25.34 6.76 11.38
CA SER A 418 25.54 5.49 10.65
C SER A 418 24.26 5.08 9.90
N LEU A 419 23.09 5.16 10.55
CA LEU A 419 21.79 4.90 9.91
C LEU A 419 21.51 5.85 8.74
N LYS A 420 21.90 7.12 8.85
CA LYS A 420 21.79 8.11 7.75
C LYS A 420 22.68 7.73 6.58
N ALA A 421 23.94 7.35 6.84
CA ALA A 421 24.84 6.87 5.79
C ALA A 421 24.29 5.61 5.10
N LEU A 422 23.78 4.66 5.87
CA LEU A 422 23.12 3.45 5.36
C LEU A 422 21.88 3.78 4.53
N SER A 423 21.08 4.78 4.94
CA SER A 423 19.89 5.23 4.20
C SER A 423 20.25 5.79 2.82
N VAL A 424 21.26 6.66 2.75
CA VAL A 424 21.75 7.23 1.49
C VAL A 424 22.36 6.14 0.59
N ALA A 425 23.16 5.24 1.14
CA ALA A 425 23.74 4.12 0.38
C ALA A 425 22.65 3.19 -0.16
N SER A 426 21.66 2.84 0.67
CA SER A 426 20.53 1.98 0.29
C SER A 426 19.69 2.60 -0.82
N ARG A 427 19.40 3.91 -0.72
CA ARG A 427 18.66 4.68 -1.72
C ARG A 427 19.41 4.74 -3.05
N THR A 428 20.70 5.05 -2.99
CA THR A 428 21.56 5.14 -4.17
C THR A 428 21.66 3.78 -4.87
N TYR A 429 21.80 2.68 -4.12
CA TYR A 429 21.85 1.33 -4.68
C TYR A 429 20.55 1.00 -5.41
N ALA A 430 19.41 1.30 -4.77
CA ALA A 430 18.10 1.02 -5.32
C ALA A 430 17.87 1.78 -6.62
N LEU A 431 18.22 3.08 -6.70
CA LEU A 431 18.14 3.82 -7.95
C LEU A 431 19.05 3.23 -9.04
N LYS A 432 20.29 2.87 -8.70
CA LYS A 432 21.24 2.31 -9.67
C LYS A 432 20.80 0.95 -10.23
N ASN A 433 20.06 0.17 -9.45
CA ASN A 433 19.65 -1.20 -9.78
C ASN A 433 18.14 -1.31 -10.06
N LEU A 434 17.46 -0.20 -10.33
CA LEU A 434 16.05 -0.23 -10.68
C LEU A 434 15.83 -1.11 -11.92
N HIS A 435 14.75 -1.89 -11.94
CA HIS A 435 14.41 -2.83 -13.03
C HIS A 435 15.40 -3.99 -13.22
N ARG A 436 16.25 -4.30 -12.24
CA ARG A 436 17.18 -5.45 -12.28
C ARG A 436 16.48 -6.78 -12.55
N HIS A 437 15.22 -6.90 -12.18
CA HIS A 437 14.36 -8.07 -12.39
C HIS A 437 13.21 -7.82 -13.37
N ALA A 438 13.39 -6.91 -14.33
CA ALA A 438 12.35 -6.58 -15.31
C ALA A 438 11.76 -7.81 -16.02
N ARG A 439 12.57 -8.84 -16.28
CA ARG A 439 12.15 -10.11 -16.89
C ARG A 439 11.21 -10.93 -15.99
N ASP A 440 11.36 -10.79 -14.69
CA ASP A 440 10.57 -11.48 -13.67
C ASP A 440 9.42 -10.61 -13.14
N ASN A 441 9.18 -9.45 -13.77
CA ASN A 441 8.12 -8.50 -13.46
C ASN A 441 8.19 -7.86 -12.06
N TYR A 442 9.39 -7.73 -11.48
CA TYR A 442 9.64 -6.95 -10.27
C TYR A 442 10.95 -6.15 -10.35
N ASP A 443 11.23 -5.28 -9.39
CA ASP A 443 12.45 -4.46 -9.36
C ASP A 443 13.46 -5.03 -8.36
N PHE A 444 13.02 -5.41 -7.15
CA PHE A 444 13.86 -5.98 -6.08
C PHE A 444 13.24 -7.23 -5.47
N CYS A 445 14.04 -8.07 -4.80
CA CYS A 445 13.56 -9.16 -3.96
C CYS A 445 13.95 -8.94 -2.49
N THR A 446 13.27 -9.63 -1.58
CA THR A 446 13.49 -9.57 -0.11
C THR A 446 14.84 -10.06 0.40
N THR A 447 15.64 -10.72 -0.44
CA THR A 447 16.89 -11.37 -0.03
C THR A 447 18.09 -10.46 -0.26
N THR A 448 19.23 -10.83 0.32
CA THR A 448 20.53 -10.17 0.10
C THR A 448 21.01 -10.25 -1.36
N HIS A 449 20.28 -10.93 -2.26
CA HIS A 449 20.50 -10.83 -3.71
C HIS A 449 20.27 -9.40 -4.24
N CYS A 450 19.27 -8.69 -3.69
CA CYS A 450 19.02 -7.28 -3.97
C CYS A 450 19.50 -6.45 -2.78
N GLN A 451 18.64 -6.33 -1.76
CA GLN A 451 18.92 -5.77 -0.44
C GLN A 451 18.01 -6.55 0.51
N ARG A 452 18.47 -6.86 1.72
CA ARG A 452 17.56 -7.47 2.69
C ARG A 452 16.45 -6.47 2.95
N TYR A 453 15.22 -6.89 2.72
CA TYR A 453 14.03 -6.07 2.93
C TYR A 453 13.08 -6.84 3.83
N ILE A 454 12.53 -6.16 4.83
CA ILE A 454 11.42 -6.65 5.62
C ILE A 454 10.21 -5.74 5.38
N PRO A 455 8.99 -6.28 5.20
CA PRO A 455 7.79 -5.48 5.27
C PRO A 455 7.73 -4.78 6.63
N VAL A 456 7.53 -3.46 6.62
CA VAL A 456 7.48 -2.66 7.84
C VAL A 456 6.18 -1.88 7.92
N ASN A 457 5.54 -1.93 9.08
CA ASN A 457 4.56 -0.93 9.49
C ASN A 457 5.33 0.27 10.06
N ARG A 458 5.12 1.48 9.53
CA ARG A 458 5.87 2.69 9.94
C ARG A 458 5.78 2.98 11.44
N GLU A 459 4.68 2.58 12.09
CA GLU A 459 4.45 2.76 13.53
C GLU A 459 5.28 1.79 14.39
N GLU A 460 5.73 0.67 13.82
CA GLU A 460 6.51 -0.36 14.51
C GLU A 460 8.03 -0.21 14.27
N VAL A 461 8.43 0.64 13.32
CA VAL A 461 9.85 0.90 13.03
C VAL A 461 10.46 1.77 14.12
N ARG A 462 11.60 1.35 14.66
CA ARG A 462 12.36 2.12 15.66
C ARG A 462 12.57 3.56 15.19
N GLU A 463 12.24 4.52 16.06
CA GLU A 463 12.24 5.95 15.77
C GLU A 463 13.54 6.45 15.11
N GLN A 464 14.71 5.98 15.58
CA GLN A 464 16.01 6.35 15.00
C GLN A 464 16.14 5.98 13.51
N ILE A 465 15.60 4.84 13.08
CA ILE A 465 15.60 4.41 11.68
C ILE A 465 14.68 5.32 10.86
N SER A 466 13.43 5.51 11.34
CA SER A 466 12.46 6.41 10.70
C SER A 466 13.03 7.83 10.54
N ARG A 467 13.71 8.33 11.58
CA ARG A 467 14.38 9.63 11.59
C ARG A 467 15.55 9.69 10.61
N ALA A 468 16.41 8.68 10.55
CA ALA A 468 17.54 8.64 9.62
C ALA A 468 17.10 8.67 8.15
N VAL A 469 16.07 7.88 7.82
CA VAL A 469 15.50 7.83 6.46
C VAL A 469 14.86 9.17 6.10
N ALA A 470 14.09 9.76 7.02
CA ALA A 470 13.43 11.06 6.82
C ALA A 470 14.42 12.23 6.67
N GLU A 471 15.42 12.32 7.54
CA GLU A 471 16.42 13.42 7.50
C GLU A 471 17.32 13.37 6.25
N THR A 472 17.47 12.18 5.64
CA THR A 472 18.27 12.00 4.41
C THR A 472 17.41 11.86 3.15
N GLN A 473 16.11 12.14 3.23
CA GLN A 473 15.18 11.90 2.12
C GLN A 473 15.64 12.60 0.83
N GLY A 474 15.71 11.82 -0.25
CA GLY A 474 16.14 12.28 -1.58
C GLY A 474 17.65 12.49 -1.74
N GLU A 475 18.47 12.24 -0.71
CA GLU A 475 19.92 12.32 -0.83
C GLU A 475 20.51 11.02 -1.39
N ILE A 476 21.32 11.15 -2.45
CA ILE A 476 21.99 10.05 -3.15
C ILE A 476 23.43 10.40 -3.53
N LEU A 477 24.23 9.40 -3.88
CA LEU A 477 25.60 9.59 -4.34
C LEU A 477 25.71 9.54 -5.86
N ARG A 478 26.43 10.51 -6.43
CA ARG A 478 26.80 10.57 -7.86
C ARG A 478 28.32 10.66 -8.01
N ASP A 479 28.87 10.10 -9.08
CA ASP A 479 30.30 10.25 -9.37
C ASP A 479 30.62 11.62 -10.00
N ALA A 480 31.89 11.84 -10.33
CA ALA A 480 32.36 13.08 -10.94
C ALA A 480 31.72 13.34 -12.33
N GLY A 481 31.28 12.29 -13.03
CA GLY A 481 30.55 12.40 -14.29
C GLY A 481 29.06 12.69 -14.10
N GLY A 482 28.56 12.68 -12.86
CA GLY A 482 27.17 12.87 -12.53
C GLY A 482 26.35 11.59 -12.55
N GLU A 483 26.95 10.42 -12.77
CA GLU A 483 26.22 9.15 -12.81
C GLU A 483 25.92 8.63 -11.40
N VAL A 484 24.76 8.00 -11.21
CA VAL A 484 24.42 7.32 -9.93
C VAL A 484 25.41 6.18 -9.70
N VAL A 485 26.00 6.14 -8.49
CA VAL A 485 27.09 5.21 -8.17
C VAL A 485 26.61 3.85 -7.70
N GLU A 486 27.41 2.81 -7.95
CA GLU A 486 27.20 1.51 -7.30
C GLU A 486 27.58 1.58 -5.80
N SER A 487 26.57 1.71 -4.95
CA SER A 487 26.71 1.98 -3.51
C SER A 487 26.46 0.73 -2.66
N TYR A 488 27.29 -0.29 -2.85
CA TYR A 488 27.23 -1.51 -2.06
C TYR A 488 27.57 -1.26 -0.58
N PHE A 489 27.08 -2.12 0.31
CA PHE A 489 27.39 -2.10 1.73
C PHE A 489 27.47 -3.52 2.29
N SER A 490 28.23 -3.71 3.37
CA SER A 490 28.39 -5.02 4.02
C SER A 490 28.59 -4.88 5.52
N ALA A 491 28.24 -5.92 6.27
CA ALA A 491 28.39 -5.96 7.72
C ALA A 491 29.80 -5.54 8.17
N SER A 492 30.84 -6.14 7.57
CA SER A 492 32.22 -5.79 7.88
C SER A 492 33.15 -5.97 6.69
N CYS A 493 34.00 -4.98 6.44
CA CYS A 493 35.05 -5.09 5.43
C CYS A 493 36.31 -5.81 5.94
N GLY A 494 36.42 -6.07 7.25
CA GLY A 494 37.58 -6.70 7.88
C GLY A 494 38.82 -5.80 7.94
N GLY A 495 38.65 -4.49 7.92
CA GLY A 495 39.74 -3.50 7.95
C GLY A 495 40.27 -3.06 6.58
N MET A 496 39.70 -3.60 5.49
CA MET A 496 39.97 -3.12 4.14
C MET A 496 38.77 -3.38 3.23
N THR A 497 38.20 -2.34 2.62
CA THR A 497 37.14 -2.51 1.61
C THR A 497 37.69 -3.21 0.36
N ALA A 498 36.82 -3.90 -0.35
CA ALA A 498 37.14 -4.68 -1.54
C ALA A 498 37.33 -3.78 -2.76
N ASP A 499 38.09 -4.29 -3.73
CA ASP A 499 38.14 -3.74 -5.09
C ASP A 499 37.12 -4.48 -5.97
N VAL A 500 36.21 -3.75 -6.61
CA VAL A 500 35.10 -4.34 -7.39
C VAL A 500 35.59 -5.13 -8.61
N GLN A 501 36.69 -4.70 -9.23
CA GLN A 501 37.28 -5.36 -10.38
C GLN A 501 37.95 -6.67 -9.94
N LYS A 502 38.67 -6.67 -8.83
CA LYS A 502 39.32 -7.89 -8.32
C LYS A 502 38.31 -8.88 -7.76
N LEU A 503 37.30 -8.41 -7.05
CA LEU A 503 36.29 -9.26 -6.44
C LEU A 503 35.35 -9.90 -7.47
N TRP A 504 34.80 -9.11 -8.40
CA TRP A 504 33.74 -9.55 -9.32
C TRP A 504 34.13 -9.51 -10.80
N GLY A 505 35.29 -8.96 -11.16
CA GLY A 505 35.65 -8.74 -12.57
C GLY A 505 34.86 -7.64 -13.25
N ALA A 506 34.18 -6.79 -12.46
CA ALA A 506 33.45 -5.67 -12.99
C ALA A 506 34.39 -4.58 -13.53
N ALA A 507 33.85 -3.65 -14.31
CA ALA A 507 34.59 -2.46 -14.74
C ALA A 507 35.09 -1.68 -13.50
N PRO A 508 36.33 -1.15 -13.53
CA PRO A 508 36.90 -0.44 -12.40
C PRO A 508 36.10 0.84 -12.12
N LYS A 509 35.79 1.07 -10.84
CA LYS A 509 35.09 2.28 -10.35
C LYS A 509 36.00 2.99 -9.37
N SER A 510 36.19 4.30 -9.53
CA SER A 510 37.11 5.10 -8.68
C SER A 510 36.75 5.02 -7.20
N TYR A 511 35.45 4.94 -6.89
CA TYR A 511 34.91 4.84 -5.54
C TYR A 511 34.83 3.40 -4.99
N LEU A 512 35.25 2.37 -5.73
CA LEU A 512 35.28 0.96 -5.29
C LEU A 512 36.62 0.27 -5.60
N ARG A 513 37.75 0.90 -5.24
CA ARG A 513 39.13 0.38 -5.46
C ARG A 513 39.77 -0.31 -4.25
N GLY A 514 39.00 -0.46 -3.18
CA GLY A 514 39.50 -0.88 -1.87
C GLY A 514 40.22 0.24 -1.13
N MET A 515 39.90 0.39 0.15
CA MET A 515 40.44 1.41 1.05
C MET A 515 40.64 0.80 2.43
N ARG A 516 41.67 1.25 3.13
CA ARG A 516 41.91 0.91 4.53
C ARG A 516 40.78 1.43 5.42
N ASP A 517 40.28 0.55 6.26
CA ASP A 517 39.31 0.88 7.29
C ASP A 517 39.93 0.62 8.66
N GLU A 518 40.17 1.69 9.42
CA GLU A 518 40.70 1.58 10.78
C GLU A 518 39.61 1.42 11.84
N TYR A 519 38.36 1.65 11.47
CA TYR A 519 37.24 1.74 12.42
C TYR A 519 36.64 0.36 12.73
N CYS A 520 36.65 -0.60 11.79
CA CYS A 520 36.14 -1.96 12.04
C CYS A 520 37.18 -2.96 12.56
N LYS A 521 38.39 -2.50 12.95
CA LYS A 521 39.49 -3.39 13.37
C LYS A 521 39.26 -4.08 14.71
N GLU A 522 38.52 -3.45 15.61
CA GLU A 522 38.23 -3.97 16.96
C GLU A 522 36.80 -4.54 17.05
N MET A 523 36.09 -4.57 15.93
CA MET A 523 34.70 -5.03 15.87
C MET A 523 34.64 -6.57 15.76
N PRO A 524 33.47 -7.19 16.05
CA PRO A 524 33.35 -8.65 16.16
C PRO A 524 33.83 -9.44 14.94
N HIS A 525 33.73 -8.86 13.73
CA HIS A 525 34.16 -9.52 12.50
C HIS A 525 35.59 -9.16 12.08
N SER A 526 36.39 -8.54 12.94
CA SER A 526 37.80 -8.26 12.67
C SER A 526 38.61 -9.54 12.41
N HIS A 527 38.23 -10.65 13.06
CA HIS A 527 38.86 -11.96 12.90
C HIS A 527 37.81 -13.06 13.06
N TRP A 528 37.94 -14.14 12.30
CA TRP A 528 37.14 -15.35 12.45
C TRP A 528 37.95 -16.58 12.06
N THR A 529 37.60 -17.73 12.64
CA THR A 529 38.15 -19.03 12.29
C THR A 529 37.02 -20.03 12.19
N ASP A 530 36.97 -20.75 11.07
CA ASP A 530 35.95 -21.77 10.80
C ASP A 530 36.59 -22.99 10.17
N THR A 531 36.04 -24.16 10.44
CA THR A 531 36.59 -25.44 9.98
C THR A 531 35.57 -26.18 9.13
N ILE A 532 36.00 -26.63 7.95
CA ILE A 532 35.17 -27.37 7.01
C ILE A 532 35.78 -28.77 6.80
N PRO A 533 35.07 -29.86 7.13
CA PRO A 533 35.52 -31.20 6.76
C PRO A 533 35.70 -31.34 5.25
N ALA A 534 36.76 -32.02 4.80
CA ALA A 534 37.08 -32.19 3.39
C ALA A 534 35.94 -32.83 2.59
N GLU A 535 35.25 -33.81 3.20
CA GLU A 535 34.07 -34.45 2.63
C GLU A 535 32.91 -33.46 2.39
N LYS A 536 32.58 -32.64 3.40
CA LYS A 536 31.53 -31.61 3.26
C LYS A 536 31.90 -30.56 2.23
N LEU A 537 33.19 -30.20 2.16
CA LEU A 537 33.67 -29.29 1.13
C LEU A 537 33.54 -29.91 -0.27
N ALA A 538 33.89 -31.18 -0.45
CA ALA A 538 33.71 -31.89 -1.71
C ALA A 538 32.24 -31.90 -2.16
N GLN A 539 31.33 -32.25 -1.24
CA GLN A 539 29.88 -32.23 -1.47
C GLN A 539 29.38 -30.83 -1.88
N ALA A 540 29.85 -29.78 -1.19
CA ALA A 540 29.47 -28.40 -1.50
C ALA A 540 29.93 -27.96 -2.89
N LEU A 541 31.14 -28.36 -3.30
CA LEU A 541 31.72 -27.98 -4.59
C LEU A 541 31.15 -28.80 -5.76
N HIS A 542 30.70 -30.03 -5.50
CA HIS A 542 30.10 -30.91 -6.51
C HIS A 542 28.83 -30.31 -7.14
N GLY A 543 28.05 -29.55 -6.37
CA GLY A 543 26.80 -28.92 -6.83
C GLY A 543 26.97 -27.79 -7.85
N ASP A 544 28.20 -27.36 -8.17
CA ASP A 544 28.47 -26.32 -9.18
C ASP A 544 29.58 -26.79 -10.13
N GLN A 545 29.27 -26.85 -11.44
CA GLN A 545 30.20 -27.35 -12.46
C GLN A 545 31.54 -26.60 -12.50
N ARG A 546 31.58 -25.34 -12.06
CA ARG A 546 32.80 -24.52 -12.04
C ARG A 546 33.75 -24.95 -10.93
N SER A 547 33.23 -25.56 -9.86
CA SER A 547 34.00 -26.00 -8.70
C SER A 547 34.07 -27.51 -8.52
N ASP A 548 33.32 -28.28 -9.32
CA ASP A 548 33.27 -29.74 -9.18
C ASP A 548 34.65 -30.38 -9.39
N VAL A 549 35.22 -30.88 -8.29
CA VAL A 549 36.54 -31.54 -8.20
C VAL A 549 36.44 -33.06 -8.02
N GLY A 550 35.23 -33.62 -8.04
CA GLY A 550 35.00 -35.05 -7.78
C GLY A 550 34.57 -35.34 -6.34
N ALA A 551 34.66 -36.60 -5.94
CA ALA A 551 34.14 -37.07 -4.64
C ALA A 551 34.99 -36.63 -3.43
N ARG A 552 36.19 -36.10 -3.65
CA ARG A 552 37.11 -35.66 -2.60
C ARG A 552 37.79 -34.34 -2.93
N VAL A 553 38.23 -33.65 -1.88
CA VAL A 553 39.06 -32.44 -1.96
C VAL A 553 40.38 -32.73 -1.24
N ASP A 554 41.45 -32.77 -2.01
CA ASP A 554 42.80 -33.08 -1.52
C ASP A 554 43.55 -31.78 -1.13
N GLU A 555 43.33 -30.69 -1.87
CA GLU A 555 44.02 -29.40 -1.67
C GLU A 555 43.09 -28.21 -1.93
N VAL A 556 43.24 -27.16 -1.11
CA VAL A 556 42.68 -25.83 -1.34
C VAL A 556 43.81 -24.83 -1.14
N ARG A 557 44.15 -24.05 -2.18
CA ARG A 557 45.27 -23.11 -2.15
C ARG A 557 44.90 -21.77 -2.76
N ILE A 558 45.24 -20.68 -2.08
CA ILE A 558 45.13 -19.34 -2.65
C ILE A 558 46.33 -19.11 -3.56
N LEU A 559 46.08 -18.97 -4.86
CA LEU A 559 47.12 -18.70 -5.86
C LEU A 559 47.53 -17.23 -5.84
N LYS A 560 46.58 -16.33 -5.61
CA LYS A 560 46.79 -14.89 -5.62
C LYS A 560 45.85 -14.19 -4.66
N LYS A 561 46.42 -13.31 -3.84
CA LYS A 561 45.65 -12.31 -3.07
C LYS A 561 45.68 -10.97 -3.81
N ASP A 562 44.57 -10.23 -3.74
CA ASP A 562 44.54 -8.85 -4.20
C ASP A 562 45.17 -7.89 -3.18
N GLN A 563 45.27 -6.61 -3.55
CA GLN A 563 45.79 -5.54 -2.69
C GLN A 563 44.98 -5.31 -1.40
N THR A 564 43.77 -5.89 -1.31
CA THR A 564 42.89 -5.81 -0.15
C THR A 564 43.06 -7.02 0.79
N GLY A 565 43.89 -7.98 0.40
CA GLY A 565 44.14 -9.24 1.11
C GLY A 565 43.11 -10.33 0.84
N ARG A 566 42.19 -10.14 -0.12
CA ARG A 566 41.20 -11.14 -0.51
C ARG A 566 41.77 -12.13 -1.50
N ALA A 567 41.28 -13.36 -1.47
CA ALA A 567 41.64 -14.37 -2.47
C ALA A 567 41.06 -13.96 -3.84
N GLU A 568 41.92 -13.39 -4.70
CA GLU A 568 41.59 -13.01 -6.08
C GLU A 568 41.46 -14.28 -6.93
N LEU A 569 42.40 -15.21 -6.75
CA LEU A 569 42.45 -16.46 -7.47
C LEU A 569 42.87 -17.59 -6.52
N MET A 570 42.16 -18.72 -6.59
CA MET A 570 42.46 -19.90 -5.82
C MET A 570 42.27 -21.16 -6.66
N GLU A 571 42.91 -22.23 -6.21
CA GLU A 571 42.86 -23.55 -6.78
C GLU A 571 42.27 -24.52 -5.76
N VAL A 572 41.38 -25.38 -6.22
CA VAL A 572 40.90 -26.54 -5.47
C VAL A 572 41.23 -27.77 -6.29
N ALA A 573 41.87 -28.75 -5.67
CA ALA A 573 42.24 -30.00 -6.31
C ALA A 573 41.66 -31.19 -5.55
N GLY A 574 41.09 -32.13 -6.31
CA GLY A 574 40.70 -33.46 -5.90
C GLY A 574 41.00 -34.43 -7.03
N GLU A 575 40.02 -35.19 -7.47
CA GLU A 575 40.11 -35.98 -8.71
C GLU A 575 40.28 -35.08 -9.94
N ARG A 576 39.73 -33.86 -9.88
CA ARG A 576 39.90 -32.80 -10.86
C ARG A 576 40.46 -31.55 -10.19
N ARG A 577 41.11 -30.70 -10.98
CA ARG A 577 41.63 -29.40 -10.54
C ARG A 577 40.75 -28.29 -11.09
N ARG A 578 40.35 -27.36 -10.24
CA ARG A 578 39.52 -26.21 -10.59
C ARG A 578 40.19 -24.93 -10.09
N THR A 579 40.24 -23.93 -10.97
CA THR A 579 40.69 -22.59 -10.63
C THR A 579 39.49 -21.66 -10.63
N LEU A 580 39.31 -20.91 -9.55
CA LEU A 580 38.17 -20.00 -9.37
C LEU A 580 38.58 -18.80 -8.52
N ARG A 581 37.74 -17.76 -8.50
CA ARG A 581 37.95 -16.62 -7.62
C ARG A 581 37.56 -16.99 -6.19
N GLY A 582 38.20 -16.37 -5.20
CA GLY A 582 37.82 -16.58 -3.80
C GLY A 582 36.38 -16.18 -3.51
N TRP A 583 35.85 -15.18 -4.23
CA TRP A 583 34.44 -14.81 -4.14
C TRP A 583 33.50 -15.92 -4.65
N ASP A 584 33.79 -16.51 -5.81
CA ASP A 584 32.99 -17.60 -6.37
C ASP A 584 32.99 -18.81 -5.42
N PHE A 585 34.17 -19.16 -4.88
CA PHE A 585 34.31 -20.21 -3.88
C PHE A 585 33.44 -19.94 -2.64
N LYS A 586 33.48 -18.71 -2.10
CA LYS A 586 32.62 -18.31 -0.98
C LYS A 586 31.14 -18.46 -1.29
N ILE A 587 30.69 -18.03 -2.47
CA ILE A 587 29.28 -18.14 -2.86
C ILE A 587 28.84 -19.60 -2.97
N ILE A 588 29.66 -20.46 -3.58
CA ILE A 588 29.36 -21.88 -3.74
C ILE A 588 29.28 -22.58 -2.38
N VAL A 589 30.31 -22.42 -1.55
CA VAL A 589 30.38 -23.00 -0.20
C VAL A 589 29.24 -22.48 0.67
N GLY A 590 28.97 -21.17 0.62
CA GLY A 590 27.90 -20.54 1.42
C GLY A 590 26.50 -21.01 1.06
N ARG A 591 26.22 -21.28 -0.23
CA ARG A 591 24.93 -21.85 -0.68
C ARG A 591 24.71 -23.26 -0.15
N ALA A 592 25.77 -24.08 -0.10
CA ALA A 592 25.67 -25.48 0.31
C ALA A 592 25.74 -25.67 1.83
N LEU A 593 26.61 -24.93 2.53
CA LEU A 593 26.94 -25.16 3.94
C LEU A 593 26.51 -24.03 4.87
N GLY A 594 25.98 -22.93 4.33
CA GLY A 594 25.51 -21.77 5.08
C GLY A 594 26.50 -20.60 5.10
N TRP A 595 25.94 -19.39 5.18
CA TRP A 595 26.68 -18.13 5.00
C TRP A 595 27.60 -17.72 6.16
N ASN A 596 27.43 -18.35 7.33
CA ASN A 596 28.23 -18.04 8.53
C ASN A 596 29.55 -18.80 8.61
N LEU A 597 29.76 -19.81 7.75
CA LEU A 597 30.97 -20.65 7.75
C LEU A 597 32.14 -19.94 7.07
N LEU A 598 31.93 -19.44 5.84
CA LEU A 598 32.91 -18.62 5.11
C LEU A 598 32.39 -17.19 4.97
N LYS A 599 32.68 -16.38 6.00
CA LYS A 599 32.06 -15.06 6.21
C LYS A 599 32.48 -14.04 5.14
N SER A 600 33.70 -14.13 4.61
CA SER A 600 34.22 -13.24 3.54
C SER A 600 35.14 -14.00 2.58
N SER A 601 35.62 -13.34 1.51
CA SER A 601 36.71 -13.84 0.65
C SER A 601 38.11 -13.41 1.13
N ARG A 602 38.20 -12.77 2.30
CA ARG A 602 39.45 -12.34 2.95
C ARG A 602 39.86 -13.34 4.00
N PHE A 603 40.47 -14.43 3.54
CA PHE A 603 40.88 -15.54 4.38
C PHE A 603 42.21 -16.14 3.94
N GLU A 604 42.74 -16.97 4.83
CA GLU A 604 43.75 -17.99 4.59
C GLU A 604 43.13 -19.35 4.85
N VAL A 605 43.71 -20.38 4.25
CA VAL A 605 43.23 -21.76 4.37
C VAL A 605 44.41 -22.68 4.60
N THR A 606 44.28 -23.57 5.57
CA THR A 606 45.25 -24.62 5.88
C THR A 606 44.54 -25.96 5.98
N ARG A 607 45.16 -27.03 5.46
CA ARG A 607 44.66 -28.40 5.66
C ARG A 607 45.18 -28.95 6.99
N GLU A 608 44.28 -29.39 7.85
CA GLU A 608 44.57 -29.98 9.17
C GLU A 608 43.86 -31.35 9.24
N GLY A 609 44.59 -32.42 8.88
CA GLY A 609 44.03 -33.76 8.74
C GLY A 609 42.93 -33.81 7.68
N GLU A 610 41.74 -34.26 8.07
CA GLU A 610 40.55 -34.35 7.22
C GLU A 610 39.74 -33.05 7.15
N ASN A 611 40.30 -31.94 7.63
CA ASN A 611 39.64 -30.64 7.67
C ASN A 611 40.41 -29.55 6.93
N PHE A 612 39.69 -28.56 6.43
CA PHE A 612 40.22 -27.28 5.98
C PHE A 612 39.85 -26.20 6.99
N VAL A 613 40.87 -25.56 7.58
CA VAL A 613 40.70 -24.48 8.54
C VAL A 613 40.87 -23.15 7.83
N PHE A 614 39.83 -22.34 7.85
CA PHE A 614 39.79 -21.01 7.27
C PHE A 614 39.96 -19.97 8.37
N ARG A 615 40.95 -19.09 8.22
CA ARG A 615 41.19 -17.96 9.13
C ARG A 615 41.05 -16.68 8.33
N GLY A 616 40.12 -15.80 8.72
CA GLY A 616 39.80 -14.63 7.92
C GLY A 616 39.30 -13.46 8.73
N SER A 617 38.83 -12.45 8.00
CA SER A 617 38.31 -11.19 8.55
C SER A 617 37.20 -10.63 7.66
N GLY A 618 36.33 -9.81 8.24
CA GLY A 618 35.16 -9.24 7.58
C GLY A 618 34.00 -10.22 7.41
N PHE A 619 32.85 -9.67 7.04
CA PHE A 619 31.61 -10.40 6.79
C PHE A 619 30.90 -9.74 5.61
N GLY A 620 30.69 -10.52 4.53
CA GLY A 620 30.06 -10.09 3.30
C GLY A 620 31.06 -9.89 2.17
N HIS A 621 30.70 -9.05 1.19
CA HIS A 621 31.56 -8.75 0.04
C HIS A 621 32.63 -7.69 0.34
N GLY A 622 32.42 -6.81 1.33
CA GLY A 622 33.38 -5.77 1.73
C GLY A 622 33.45 -4.58 0.77
N LEU A 623 32.54 -4.43 -0.18
CA LEU A 623 32.50 -3.30 -1.12
C LEU A 623 31.74 -2.14 -0.50
N GLY A 624 32.23 -0.91 -0.70
CA GLY A 624 31.58 0.31 -0.27
C GLY A 624 31.49 0.44 1.25
N LEU A 625 30.30 0.79 1.75
CA LEU A 625 30.06 1.12 3.16
C LEU A 625 30.26 -0.11 4.07
N CYS A 626 31.18 0.00 5.03
CA CYS A 626 31.34 -0.97 6.11
C CYS A 626 30.42 -0.58 7.27
N GLN A 627 29.42 -1.41 7.60
CA GLN A 627 28.46 -1.06 8.67
C GLN A 627 29.14 -0.94 10.03
N GLU A 628 29.99 -1.90 10.40
CA GLU A 628 30.78 -1.82 11.64
C GLU A 628 31.69 -0.59 11.72
N GLY A 629 32.30 -0.19 10.59
CA GLY A 629 33.18 0.96 10.57
C GLY A 629 32.39 2.28 10.59
N ALA A 630 31.24 2.34 9.93
CA ALA A 630 30.31 3.46 9.99
C ALA A 630 29.76 3.68 11.40
N HIS A 631 29.41 2.59 12.10
CA HIS A 631 29.04 2.62 13.52
C HIS A 631 30.12 3.27 14.37
N VAL A 632 31.36 2.77 14.31
CA VAL A 632 32.48 3.30 15.12
C VAL A 632 32.80 4.76 14.76
N MET A 633 32.72 5.13 13.49
CA MET A 633 32.87 6.53 13.07
C MET A 633 31.78 7.43 13.65
N ALA A 634 30.52 6.99 13.61
CA ALA A 634 29.37 7.73 14.12
C ALA A 634 29.41 7.87 15.64
N ALA A 635 29.73 6.79 16.37
CA ALA A 635 29.96 6.80 17.81
C ALA A 635 31.11 7.75 18.21
N GLY A 636 32.11 7.90 17.35
CA GLY A 636 33.18 8.90 17.47
C GLY A 636 32.80 10.34 17.11
N GLY A 637 31.52 10.61 16.80
CA GLY A 637 31.01 11.94 16.43
C GLY A 637 31.15 12.32 14.96
N THR A 638 31.53 11.39 14.08
CA THR A 638 31.65 11.67 12.64
C THR A 638 30.28 11.72 11.98
N GLY A 639 30.01 12.79 11.24
CA GLY A 639 28.73 12.96 10.54
C GLY A 639 28.60 12.05 9.31
N TYR A 640 27.37 11.70 8.93
CA TYR A 640 27.08 10.75 7.85
C TYR A 640 27.68 11.14 6.49
N ARG A 641 27.80 12.44 6.20
CA ARG A 641 28.43 12.94 4.97
C ARG A 641 29.91 12.58 4.89
N GLN A 642 30.62 12.64 6.02
CA GLN A 642 32.03 12.26 6.11
C GLN A 642 32.20 10.74 6.07
N ILE A 643 31.28 9.99 6.70
CA ILE A 643 31.22 8.53 6.60
C ILE A 643 31.08 8.12 5.12
N LEU A 644 30.11 8.68 4.40
CA LEU A 644 29.90 8.40 2.97
C LEU A 644 31.13 8.79 2.13
N ALA A 645 31.76 9.94 2.41
CA ALA A 645 32.96 10.38 1.69
C ALA A 645 34.15 9.45 1.89
N LYS A 646 34.29 8.81 3.07
CA LYS A 646 35.29 7.77 3.31
C LYS A 646 35.02 6.54 2.44
N TYR A 647 33.80 6.00 2.49
CA TYR A 647 33.48 4.72 1.85
C TYR A 647 33.20 4.82 0.35
N PHE A 648 32.89 6.00 -0.15
CA PHE A 648 32.66 6.29 -1.56
C PHE A 648 33.48 7.53 -1.99
N PRO A 649 34.82 7.43 -2.00
CA PRO A 649 35.69 8.58 -2.25
C PRO A 649 35.49 9.16 -3.64
N GLY A 650 35.51 10.49 -3.73
CA GLY A 650 35.32 11.21 -4.99
C GLY A 650 33.88 11.23 -5.51
N THR A 651 32.91 10.74 -4.72
CA THR A 651 31.48 10.90 -5.00
C THR A 651 30.94 12.17 -4.37
N MET A 652 29.86 12.70 -4.94
CA MET A 652 29.15 13.87 -4.44
C MET A 652 27.79 13.46 -3.92
N LEU A 653 27.48 13.89 -2.71
CA LEU A 653 26.15 13.81 -2.15
C LEU A 653 25.27 14.86 -2.81
N ARG A 654 24.23 14.43 -3.51
CA ARG A 654 23.26 15.29 -4.19
C ARG A 654 21.87 14.99 -3.67
N LYS A 655 21.09 16.03 -3.44
CA LYS A 655 19.66 15.91 -3.19
C LYS A 655 18.96 15.87 -4.53
N GLU A 656 18.45 14.72 -4.91
CA GLU A 656 17.74 14.55 -6.16
C GLU A 656 16.28 14.94 -5.95
N ILE A 657 15.94 16.16 -6.38
CA ILE A 657 14.56 16.57 -6.62
C ILE A 657 14.29 16.30 -8.10
N GLY A 658 14.02 15.01 -8.42
CA GLY A 658 13.64 14.46 -9.73
C GLY A 658 13.89 15.31 -10.97
N ASN A 659 15.14 15.69 -11.25
CA ASN A 659 15.49 16.37 -12.48
C ASN A 659 16.97 16.17 -12.81
N SER A 660 17.27 15.20 -13.66
CA SER A 660 18.46 15.25 -14.53
C SER A 660 18.22 14.38 -15.76
N ARG A 661 18.12 15.05 -16.90
CA ARG A 661 18.15 14.49 -18.26
C ARG A 661 19.36 13.55 -18.44
N ALA A 662 19.11 12.42 -19.08
CA ALA A 662 19.92 11.85 -20.16
C ALA A 662 19.01 10.95 -20.99
#